data_AF-A0A1F7MYI5-F1
#
_entry.id   AF-A0A1F7MYI5-F1
#
_cell.length_a   1.000
_cell.length_b   1.000
_cell.length_c   1.000
_cell.angle_alpha   90.00
_cell.angle_beta   90.00
_cell.angle_gamma   90.00
#
_symmetry.space_group_name_H-M   'P 1'
#
loop_
_entity.id
_entity.type
_entity.pdbx_description
1 polymer ?
#
loop_
_entity_poly.entity_id
_entity_poly.type
_entity_poly.pdbx_seq_one_letter_code
_entity_poly.pdbx_strand_id
1 'polypeptide(L)'
;MVAGLLVAAAALAGTRDAAALTVQEAILRAKPAVALITAEVRADVTMNCGQGPVTVNPAPFVETGTGWFVDGRGWLLTNAHVVDPAHRMPPWVTHELKKKAIEQACVAPALKARGLMRGQRPDLEDQIRRQASDLALASARITPRARITVLLSNGTLLPAEVKKFSPPLYVDSANQPLRDSGRDLALLRVKDGVYPAIGLTTREVQIGDPVRILGFPGVVVTHELLNRSATLEASVTNGAVSGIKQDAINQDLVQTDAPASFGNSGGPAIGDDSRLVGVMTFVSLSPAGGAIVQGFNFLIPARDVGRFLQGTEVKAGDSPFNAVWAAGIAALREGRYARAVAKIGEANTMLSGLSDVKRLLADAEDKVKNPPPRPFPWAWATLGVTLVSAGAYGGMWGQRWWKNRFRVHPTQVIAFIENGLSPVLLDVRTKADYETSPLKLPGSLRLDPEEAERAPLNLEPQQLIVAYCTSPDEACAARVSHALRARGFRSVRILKGGLGGWTNARLPVEAKASLPSIGLELYKNLTAGDSERRRFKAGEVIFHEGDDPRDEAFLVHSGTLEIRRTFDGQERVLSRYGEGELIGEMALFRKEARSAGAVATSDVELIVIKEERLEWLIRNRPQLTLEVLKRLSNLVVTTDKERAQAGIVR
;
A
#
# COMPACT_ATOMS: atom_id res chain seq x y z
N MET A 1 28.77 3.41 22.22
CA MET A 1 27.59 2.81 21.54
C MET A 1 27.55 1.29 21.72
N VAL A 2 27.48 0.77 22.95
CA VAL A 2 27.33 -0.68 23.20
C VAL A 2 26.31 -0.97 24.32
N ALA A 3 26.03 -0.02 25.21
CA ALA A 3 25.04 -0.17 26.28
C ALA A 3 23.56 -0.03 25.85
N GLY A 4 23.28 0.46 24.64
CA GLY A 4 21.91 0.70 24.16
C GLY A 4 21.21 -0.52 23.53
N LEU A 5 21.93 -1.61 23.30
CA LEU A 5 21.40 -2.80 22.61
C LEU A 5 20.89 -3.90 23.55
N LEU A 6 21.27 -3.89 24.84
CA LEU A 6 20.85 -4.91 25.81
C LEU A 6 19.52 -4.59 26.51
N VAL A 7 19.11 -3.32 26.56
CA VAL A 7 17.84 -2.93 27.20
C VAL A 7 16.63 -3.20 26.29
N ALA A 8 16.83 -3.29 24.96
CA ALA A 8 15.76 -3.65 24.02
C ALA A 8 15.40 -5.15 24.03
N ALA A 9 16.30 -6.02 24.50
CA ALA A 9 16.05 -7.46 24.54
C ALA A 9 15.21 -7.89 25.77
N ALA A 10 15.27 -7.14 26.88
CA ALA A 10 14.53 -7.44 28.10
C ALA A 10 13.05 -7.00 28.05
N ALA A 11 12.71 -6.03 27.19
CA ALA A 11 11.34 -5.54 27.02
C ALA A 11 10.43 -6.45 26.15
N LEU A 12 11.00 -7.50 25.53
CA LEU A 12 10.25 -8.49 24.74
C LEU A 12 9.87 -9.75 25.52
N ALA A 13 10.28 -9.85 26.79
CA ALA A 13 9.78 -10.86 27.71
C ALA A 13 8.52 -10.35 28.43
N GLY A 14 7.57 -9.81 27.65
CA GLY A 14 6.20 -9.63 28.14
C GLY A 14 5.65 -11.01 28.52
N THR A 15 5.12 -11.12 29.72
CA THR A 15 4.26 -12.25 30.11
C THR A 15 3.28 -12.49 28.96
N ARG A 16 3.29 -13.69 28.40
CA ARG A 16 2.28 -14.11 27.41
C ARG A 16 0.93 -14.13 28.14
N ASP A 17 0.29 -12.97 28.25
CA ASP A 17 -1.16 -12.94 28.42
C ASP A 17 -1.72 -13.81 27.31
N ALA A 18 -2.59 -14.75 27.69
CA ALA A 18 -3.24 -15.64 26.73
C ALA A 18 -3.91 -14.74 25.68
N ALA A 19 -3.33 -14.69 24.48
CA ALA A 19 -3.79 -13.79 23.43
C ALA A 19 -5.29 -13.99 23.23
N ALA A 20 -6.05 -12.89 23.25
CA ALA A 20 -7.50 -12.91 23.07
C ALA A 20 -7.87 -13.75 21.84
N LEU A 21 -8.92 -14.57 21.97
CA LEU A 21 -9.38 -15.39 20.86
C LEU A 21 -9.82 -14.49 19.71
N THR A 22 -9.51 -14.90 18.48
CA THR A 22 -10.15 -14.25 17.32
C THR A 22 -11.62 -14.65 17.28
N VAL A 23 -12.45 -13.83 16.63
CA VAL A 23 -13.88 -14.11 16.41
C VAL A 23 -14.09 -15.52 15.84
N GLN A 24 -13.30 -15.87 14.81
CA GLN A 24 -13.37 -17.16 14.16
C GLN A 24 -12.99 -18.30 15.11
N GLU A 25 -11.94 -18.11 15.92
CA GLU A 25 -11.51 -19.12 16.88
C GLU A 25 -12.55 -19.36 17.97
N ALA A 26 -13.21 -18.32 18.47
CA ALA A 26 -14.29 -18.45 19.44
C ALA A 26 -15.46 -19.28 18.90
N ILE A 27 -15.87 -19.00 17.65
CA ILE A 27 -16.93 -19.75 16.96
C ILE A 27 -16.51 -21.22 16.76
N LEU A 28 -15.30 -21.46 16.25
CA LEU A 28 -14.82 -22.82 15.97
C LEU A 28 -14.70 -23.68 17.22
N ARG A 29 -14.40 -23.08 18.37
CA ARG A 29 -14.35 -23.79 19.67
C ARG A 29 -15.73 -24.21 20.16
N ALA A 30 -16.76 -23.38 19.95
CA ALA A 30 -18.10 -23.62 20.48
C ALA A 30 -19.04 -24.40 19.53
N LYS A 31 -18.97 -24.12 18.22
CA LYS A 31 -19.91 -24.64 17.22
C LYS A 31 -20.06 -26.17 17.19
N PRO A 32 -18.99 -26.98 17.37
CA PRO A 32 -19.12 -28.45 17.42
C PRO A 32 -20.03 -28.97 18.56
N ALA A 33 -20.25 -28.19 19.61
CA ALA A 33 -21.11 -28.54 20.74
C ALA A 33 -22.60 -28.32 20.47
N VAL A 34 -22.96 -27.70 19.34
CA VAL A 34 -24.34 -27.32 19.02
C VAL A 34 -25.01 -28.41 18.19
N ALA A 35 -26.25 -28.74 18.53
CA ALA A 35 -27.01 -29.82 17.93
C ALA A 35 -28.47 -29.40 17.67
N LEU A 36 -29.11 -30.02 16.69
CA LEU A 36 -30.53 -29.84 16.42
C LEU A 36 -31.32 -30.74 17.37
N ILE A 37 -32.32 -30.17 18.04
CA ILE A 37 -33.23 -30.89 18.93
C ILE A 37 -34.54 -31.08 18.21
N THR A 38 -35.05 -32.31 18.21
CA THR A 38 -36.36 -32.64 17.66
C THR A 38 -37.20 -33.32 18.73
N ALA A 39 -38.36 -32.74 19.04
CA ALA A 39 -39.40 -33.35 19.86
C ALA A 39 -40.52 -33.85 18.92
N GLU A 40 -40.62 -35.17 18.78
CA GLU A 40 -41.59 -35.83 17.90
C GLU A 40 -42.65 -36.55 18.75
N VAL A 41 -43.92 -36.31 18.45
CA VAL A 41 -45.06 -37.04 19.01
C VAL A 41 -45.81 -37.72 17.88
N ARG A 42 -45.67 -39.04 17.80
CA ARG A 42 -46.50 -39.91 16.97
C ARG A 42 -47.72 -40.33 17.77
N ALA A 43 -48.82 -40.68 17.12
CA ALA A 43 -49.95 -41.27 17.81
C ALA A 43 -50.73 -42.20 16.90
N ASP A 44 -51.34 -43.21 17.49
CA ASP A 44 -52.43 -43.94 16.85
C ASP A 44 -53.75 -43.35 17.37
N VAL A 45 -54.61 -42.92 16.45
CA VAL A 45 -55.88 -42.26 16.78
C VAL A 45 -57.02 -43.12 16.26
N THR A 46 -57.84 -43.62 17.18
CA THR A 46 -59.06 -44.37 16.88
C THR A 46 -60.26 -43.46 17.07
N MET A 47 -61.11 -43.31 16.05
CA MET A 47 -62.30 -42.46 16.08
C MET A 47 -63.42 -43.05 15.21
N ASN A 48 -64.63 -42.55 15.36
CA ASN A 48 -65.77 -42.93 14.52
C ASN A 48 -66.20 -41.74 13.65
N CYS A 49 -66.08 -41.89 12.32
CA CYS A 49 -66.52 -40.91 11.34
C CYS A 49 -67.99 -41.07 10.90
N GLY A 50 -68.76 -41.94 11.57
CA GLY A 50 -70.16 -42.29 11.24
C GLY A 50 -70.35 -43.67 10.59
N GLN A 51 -69.28 -44.37 10.23
CA GLN A 51 -69.31 -45.71 9.61
C GLN A 51 -68.64 -46.80 10.45
N GLY A 52 -68.41 -46.53 11.74
CA GLY A 52 -67.71 -47.43 12.67
C GLY A 52 -66.31 -46.92 13.06
N PRO A 53 -65.64 -47.61 13.99
CA PRO A 53 -64.33 -47.20 14.48
C PRO A 53 -63.25 -47.38 13.40
N VAL A 54 -62.48 -46.33 13.15
CA VAL A 54 -61.34 -46.29 12.24
C VAL A 54 -60.11 -45.86 13.03
N THR A 55 -58.99 -46.55 12.83
CA THR A 55 -57.70 -46.17 13.41
C THR A 55 -56.76 -45.66 12.34
N VAL A 56 -56.19 -44.49 12.55
CA VAL A 56 -55.19 -43.88 11.66
C VAL A 56 -53.95 -43.45 12.42
N ASN A 57 -52.83 -43.40 11.71
CA ASN A 57 -51.59 -42.81 12.17
C ASN A 57 -51.39 -41.47 11.44
N PRO A 58 -51.81 -40.32 12.02
CA PRO A 58 -51.60 -39.02 11.42
C PRO A 58 -50.12 -38.66 11.33
N ALA A 59 -49.78 -37.73 10.43
CA ALA A 59 -48.44 -37.13 10.39
C ALA A 59 -48.04 -36.61 11.79
N PRO A 60 -46.83 -36.93 12.26
CA PRO A 60 -46.43 -36.61 13.63
C PRO A 60 -46.49 -35.11 13.91
N PHE A 61 -46.64 -34.77 15.18
CA PHE A 61 -46.31 -33.44 15.66
C PHE A 61 -44.79 -33.39 15.85
N VAL A 62 -44.14 -32.39 15.26
CA VAL A 62 -42.69 -32.23 15.32
C VAL A 62 -42.40 -30.79 15.69
N GLU A 63 -41.72 -30.60 16.80
CA GLU A 63 -41.11 -29.33 17.20
C GLU A 63 -39.61 -29.45 17.01
N THR A 64 -38.97 -28.40 16.50
CA THR A 64 -37.52 -28.35 16.33
C THR A 64 -36.94 -27.10 16.96
N GLY A 65 -35.83 -27.26 17.66
CA GLY A 65 -35.05 -26.15 18.19
C GLY A 65 -33.57 -26.48 18.19
N THR A 66 -32.80 -25.62 18.83
CA THR A 66 -31.37 -25.83 19.03
C THR A 66 -31.12 -26.30 20.45
N GLY A 67 -30.06 -27.08 20.65
CA GLY A 67 -29.51 -27.38 21.95
C GLY A 67 -27.99 -27.45 21.86
N TRP A 68 -27.33 -27.51 23.01
CA TRP A 68 -25.88 -27.65 23.03
C TRP A 68 -25.43 -28.48 24.22
N PHE A 69 -24.30 -29.15 24.06
CA PHE A 69 -23.65 -29.85 25.15
C PHE A 69 -23.08 -28.84 26.14
N VAL A 70 -23.57 -28.90 27.37
CA VAL A 70 -23.05 -28.12 28.49
C VAL A 70 -21.93 -28.87 29.21
N ASP A 71 -21.91 -30.19 29.15
CA ASP A 71 -20.87 -31.05 29.73
C ASP A 71 -20.58 -32.22 28.76
N GLY A 72 -19.30 -32.51 28.58
CA GLY A 72 -18.81 -33.45 27.57
C GLY A 72 -19.19 -34.91 27.81
N ARG A 73 -19.81 -35.24 28.94
CA ARG A 73 -20.31 -36.59 29.25
C ARG A 73 -21.68 -36.90 28.63
N GLY A 74 -22.30 -35.94 27.95
CA GLY A 74 -23.58 -36.12 27.26
C GLY A 74 -24.75 -35.38 27.91
N TRP A 75 -24.48 -34.24 28.55
CA TRP A 75 -25.50 -33.36 29.10
C TRP A 75 -25.72 -32.18 28.16
N LEU A 76 -26.98 -31.91 27.80
CA LEU A 76 -27.34 -30.82 26.91
C LEU A 76 -28.35 -29.87 27.55
N LEU A 77 -28.29 -28.62 27.15
CA LEU A 77 -29.32 -27.64 27.44
C LEU A 77 -30.06 -27.26 26.16
N THR A 78 -31.33 -26.92 26.33
CA THR A 78 -32.20 -26.31 25.32
C THR A 78 -33.31 -25.55 26.04
N ASN A 79 -34.20 -24.88 25.31
CA ASN A 79 -35.41 -24.33 25.91
C ASN A 79 -36.41 -25.41 26.28
N ALA A 80 -37.18 -25.15 27.33
CA ALA A 80 -38.22 -26.08 27.77
C ALA A 80 -39.32 -26.23 26.72
N HIS A 81 -39.75 -25.13 26.07
CA HIS A 81 -40.80 -25.18 25.06
C HIS A 81 -40.42 -26.05 23.84
N VAL A 82 -39.13 -26.22 23.53
CA VAL A 82 -38.65 -27.07 22.43
C VAL A 82 -38.96 -28.55 22.69
N VAL A 83 -38.88 -28.98 23.95
CA VAL A 83 -39.08 -30.37 24.35
C VAL A 83 -40.42 -30.63 25.04
N ASP A 84 -41.13 -29.58 25.44
CA ASP A 84 -42.42 -29.67 26.14
C ASP A 84 -43.47 -30.53 25.41
N PRO A 85 -43.61 -30.45 24.06
CA PRO A 85 -44.56 -31.27 23.32
C PRO A 85 -44.37 -32.77 23.53
N ALA A 86 -43.11 -33.22 23.65
CA ALA A 86 -42.77 -34.62 23.89
C ALA A 86 -42.61 -34.97 25.38
N HIS A 87 -42.36 -33.99 26.25
CA HIS A 87 -42.11 -34.21 27.67
C HIS A 87 -43.39 -34.21 28.52
N ARG A 88 -44.14 -33.09 28.54
CA ARG A 88 -45.40 -32.98 29.30
C ARG A 88 -46.61 -33.26 28.44
N MET A 89 -46.48 -33.15 27.11
CA MET A 89 -47.56 -33.37 26.15
C MET A 89 -48.81 -32.53 26.47
N PRO A 90 -48.69 -31.19 26.38
CA PRO A 90 -49.80 -30.31 26.70
C PRO A 90 -51.02 -30.57 25.80
N PRO A 91 -52.25 -30.24 26.26
CA PRO A 91 -53.49 -30.63 25.56
C PRO A 91 -53.55 -30.23 24.09
N TRP A 92 -52.97 -29.07 23.72
CA TRP A 92 -52.97 -28.57 22.35
C TRP A 92 -52.23 -29.48 21.37
N VAL A 93 -51.21 -30.23 21.81
CA VAL A 93 -50.50 -31.24 20.98
C VAL A 93 -51.44 -32.37 20.60
N THR A 94 -52.17 -32.89 21.59
CA THR A 94 -53.14 -33.96 21.36
C THR A 94 -54.31 -33.48 20.50
N HIS A 95 -54.73 -32.23 20.67
CA HIS A 95 -55.78 -31.61 19.86
C HIS A 95 -55.34 -31.51 18.38
N GLU A 96 -54.11 -31.07 18.11
CA GLU A 96 -53.61 -31.03 16.73
C GLU A 96 -53.45 -32.41 16.10
N LEU A 97 -52.98 -33.42 16.85
CA LEU A 97 -52.94 -34.79 16.37
C LEU A 97 -54.33 -35.35 16.04
N LYS A 98 -55.33 -35.06 16.89
CA LYS A 98 -56.74 -35.42 16.61
C LYS A 98 -57.25 -34.74 15.35
N LYS A 99 -57.00 -33.44 15.19
CA LYS A 99 -57.40 -32.67 14.00
C LYS A 99 -56.78 -33.24 12.72
N LYS A 100 -55.47 -33.54 12.73
CA LYS A 100 -54.79 -34.21 11.60
C LYS A 100 -55.39 -35.59 11.31
N ALA A 101 -55.73 -36.35 12.35
CA ALA A 101 -56.33 -37.66 12.19
C ALA A 101 -57.76 -37.58 11.63
N ILE A 102 -58.57 -36.60 12.03
CA ILE A 102 -59.92 -36.35 11.47
C ILE A 102 -59.83 -35.99 10.00
N GLU A 103 -58.87 -35.14 9.63
CA GLU A 103 -58.64 -34.76 8.24
C GLU A 103 -58.31 -36.01 7.38
N GLN A 104 -57.45 -36.90 7.89
CA GLN A 104 -57.03 -38.12 7.18
C GLN A 104 -58.12 -39.21 7.16
N ALA A 105 -58.79 -39.46 8.29
CA ALA A 105 -59.72 -40.57 8.45
C ALA A 105 -61.14 -40.26 7.98
N CYS A 106 -61.60 -39.01 8.15
CA CYS A 106 -62.98 -38.63 7.89
C CYS A 106 -63.10 -37.70 6.68
N VAL A 107 -62.32 -36.61 6.63
CA VAL A 107 -62.50 -35.56 5.61
C VAL A 107 -62.01 -36.01 4.23
N ALA A 108 -60.77 -36.50 4.12
CA ALA A 108 -60.21 -36.91 2.84
C ALA A 108 -61.02 -38.03 2.14
N PRO A 109 -61.48 -39.09 2.84
CA PRO A 109 -62.38 -40.07 2.24
C PRO A 109 -63.75 -39.49 1.84
N ALA A 110 -64.32 -38.58 2.64
CA ALA A 110 -65.60 -37.94 2.34
C ALA A 110 -65.54 -37.01 1.11
N LEU A 111 -64.41 -36.34 0.89
CA LEU A 111 -64.14 -35.58 -0.32
C LEU A 111 -63.97 -36.50 -1.53
N LYS A 112 -63.16 -37.56 -1.39
CA LYS A 112 -62.93 -38.55 -2.46
C LYS A 112 -64.23 -39.25 -2.89
N ALA A 113 -65.10 -39.60 -1.95
CA ALA A 113 -66.41 -40.19 -2.24
C ALA A 113 -67.33 -39.26 -3.04
N ARG A 114 -67.09 -37.94 -3.00
CA ARG A 114 -67.80 -36.91 -3.77
C ARG A 114 -67.05 -36.51 -5.05
N GLY A 115 -65.96 -37.20 -5.39
CA GLY A 115 -65.13 -36.87 -6.55
C GLY A 115 -64.39 -35.53 -6.43
N LEU A 116 -64.21 -35.02 -5.22
CA LEU A 116 -63.56 -33.73 -4.96
C LEU A 116 -62.11 -33.89 -4.56
N MET A 117 -61.25 -33.02 -5.08
CA MET A 117 -59.88 -32.83 -4.59
C MET A 117 -59.83 -31.75 -3.51
N ARG A 118 -58.81 -31.82 -2.64
CA ARG A 118 -58.59 -30.84 -1.58
C ARG A 118 -58.44 -29.44 -2.16
N GLY A 119 -59.12 -28.46 -1.58
CA GLY A 119 -59.10 -27.06 -2.04
C GLY A 119 -59.94 -26.78 -3.30
N GLN A 120 -60.52 -27.80 -3.95
CA GLN A 120 -61.40 -27.59 -5.12
C GLN A 120 -62.71 -26.87 -4.74
N ARG A 121 -63.24 -27.15 -3.54
CA ARG A 121 -64.43 -26.52 -2.96
C ARG A 121 -64.22 -26.25 -1.46
N PRO A 122 -63.54 -25.14 -1.10
CA PRO A 122 -63.17 -24.84 0.29
C PRO A 122 -64.38 -24.72 1.23
N ASP A 123 -65.48 -24.16 0.72
CA ASP A 123 -66.75 -24.01 1.44
C ASP A 123 -67.35 -25.35 1.86
N LEU A 124 -67.38 -26.31 0.94
CA LEU A 124 -67.89 -27.66 1.17
C LEU A 124 -66.91 -28.49 2.00
N GLU A 125 -65.60 -28.32 1.78
CA GLU A 125 -64.56 -28.95 2.60
C GLU A 125 -64.66 -28.53 4.07
N ASP A 126 -64.85 -27.23 4.35
CA ASP A 126 -65.03 -26.73 5.71
C ASP A 126 -66.35 -27.19 6.34
N GLN A 127 -67.40 -27.37 5.56
CA GLN A 127 -68.65 -27.97 6.04
C GLN A 127 -68.44 -29.44 6.42
N ILE A 128 -67.80 -30.23 5.56
CA ILE A 128 -67.47 -31.64 5.82
C ILE A 128 -66.55 -31.74 7.04
N ARG A 129 -65.54 -30.87 7.14
CA ARG A 129 -64.60 -30.82 8.27
C ARG A 129 -65.31 -30.56 9.60
N ARG A 130 -66.23 -29.60 9.64
CA ARG A 130 -67.03 -29.32 10.84
C ARG A 130 -67.87 -30.53 11.25
N GLN A 131 -68.65 -31.09 10.33
CA GLN A 131 -69.48 -32.29 10.59
C GLN A 131 -68.65 -33.49 11.05
N ALA A 132 -67.52 -33.74 10.38
CA ALA A 132 -66.61 -34.82 10.74
C ALA A 132 -66.00 -34.60 12.13
N SER A 133 -65.63 -33.36 12.47
CA SER A 133 -65.05 -33.02 13.77
C SER A 133 -66.04 -33.25 14.90
N ASP A 134 -67.31 -32.85 14.74
CA ASP A 134 -68.36 -33.02 15.75
C ASP A 134 -68.59 -34.49 16.11
N LEU A 135 -68.59 -35.38 15.10
CA LEU A 135 -68.76 -36.82 15.28
C LEU A 135 -67.51 -37.51 15.83
N ALA A 136 -66.35 -37.18 15.25
CA ALA A 136 -65.12 -37.89 15.52
C ALA A 136 -64.49 -37.49 16.85
N LEU A 137 -64.53 -36.21 17.25
CA LEU A 137 -63.90 -35.75 18.49
C LEU A 137 -64.50 -36.40 19.74
N ALA A 138 -65.80 -36.66 19.74
CA ALA A 138 -66.50 -37.31 20.86
C ALA A 138 -66.04 -38.76 21.10
N SER A 139 -65.61 -39.46 20.04
CA SER A 139 -65.16 -40.86 20.09
C SER A 139 -63.65 -41.05 19.98
N ALA A 140 -62.89 -39.96 19.78
CA ALA A 140 -61.46 -40.02 19.49
C ALA A 140 -60.63 -40.45 20.72
N ARG A 141 -60.05 -41.65 20.63
CA ARG A 141 -59.03 -42.16 21.55
C ARG A 141 -57.65 -42.04 20.91
N ILE A 142 -56.68 -41.54 21.67
CA ILE A 142 -55.32 -41.30 21.21
C ILE A 142 -54.33 -42.11 22.05
N THR A 143 -53.42 -42.81 21.37
CA THR A 143 -52.30 -43.53 22.00
C THR A 143 -50.99 -42.90 21.53
N PRO A 144 -50.47 -41.89 22.25
CA PRO A 144 -49.31 -41.15 21.81
C PRO A 144 -47.99 -41.87 22.16
N ARG A 145 -46.98 -41.64 21.32
CA ARG A 145 -45.60 -42.12 21.43
C ARG A 145 -44.67 -40.93 21.19
N ALA A 146 -44.11 -40.42 22.28
CA ALA A 146 -43.22 -39.26 22.25
C ALA A 146 -41.75 -39.68 22.24
N ARG A 147 -40.91 -38.90 21.56
CA ARG A 147 -39.46 -39.10 21.51
C ARG A 147 -38.74 -37.76 21.34
N ILE A 148 -37.69 -37.56 22.13
CA ILE A 148 -36.77 -36.43 21.96
C ILE A 148 -35.47 -36.98 21.36
N THR A 149 -34.99 -36.34 20.30
CA THR A 149 -33.77 -36.74 19.61
C THR A 149 -32.84 -35.54 19.43
N VAL A 150 -31.55 -35.77 19.65
CA VAL A 150 -30.46 -34.83 19.39
C VAL A 150 -29.77 -35.25 18.10
N LEU A 151 -29.71 -34.36 17.12
CA LEU A 151 -29.07 -34.58 15.84
C LEU A 151 -27.77 -33.77 15.76
N LEU A 152 -26.65 -34.48 15.68
CA LEU A 152 -25.31 -33.89 15.55
C LEU A 152 -25.01 -33.49 14.10
N SER A 153 -24.02 -32.62 13.90
CA SER A 153 -23.61 -32.15 12.57
C SER A 153 -23.05 -33.25 11.65
N ASN A 154 -22.68 -34.41 12.21
CA ASN A 154 -22.23 -35.58 11.46
C ASN A 154 -23.38 -36.51 11.03
N GLY A 155 -24.64 -36.14 11.33
CA GLY A 155 -25.83 -36.94 11.04
C GLY A 155 -26.21 -37.96 12.12
N THR A 156 -25.46 -38.04 13.24
CA THR A 156 -25.76 -38.98 14.33
C THR A 156 -27.02 -38.54 15.09
N LEU A 157 -27.96 -39.46 15.24
CA LEU A 157 -29.17 -39.29 16.03
C LEU A 157 -28.99 -39.94 17.41
N LEU A 158 -29.14 -39.16 18.47
CA LEU A 158 -29.05 -39.62 19.86
C LEU A 158 -30.40 -39.44 20.56
N PRO A 159 -31.04 -40.51 21.05
CA PRO A 159 -32.19 -40.38 21.93
C PRO A 159 -31.81 -39.61 23.20
N ALA A 160 -32.71 -38.73 23.65
CA ALA A 160 -32.48 -37.91 24.84
C ALA A 160 -33.65 -37.99 25.82
N GLU A 161 -33.31 -37.88 27.11
CA GLU A 161 -34.28 -37.81 28.20
C GLU A 161 -34.19 -36.46 28.92
N VAL A 162 -35.33 -35.90 29.31
CA VAL A 162 -35.38 -34.70 30.15
C VAL A 162 -35.06 -35.10 31.60
N LYS A 163 -34.03 -34.49 32.19
CA LYS A 163 -33.60 -34.73 33.58
C LYS A 163 -33.94 -33.58 34.52
N LYS A 164 -34.04 -32.35 34.00
CA LYS A 164 -34.50 -31.17 34.73
C LYS A 164 -35.28 -30.28 33.79
N PHE A 165 -36.35 -29.67 34.27
CA PHE A 165 -37.28 -28.91 33.44
C PHE A 165 -37.76 -27.66 34.20
N SER A 166 -37.74 -26.52 33.52
CA SER A 166 -38.30 -25.25 33.98
C SER A 166 -39.24 -24.73 32.89
N PRO A 167 -40.57 -24.74 33.11
CA PRO A 167 -41.55 -24.39 32.09
C PRO A 167 -41.30 -23.00 31.48
N PRO A 168 -41.78 -22.75 30.24
CA PRO A 168 -41.78 -21.41 29.69
C PRO A 168 -42.75 -20.49 30.44
N LEU A 169 -42.58 -19.18 30.26
CA LEU A 169 -43.55 -18.19 30.72
C LEU A 169 -44.81 -18.25 29.87
N TYR A 170 -45.93 -18.61 30.49
CA TYR A 170 -47.25 -18.54 29.88
C TYR A 170 -48.06 -17.45 30.57
N VAL A 171 -48.87 -16.75 29.79
CA VAL A 171 -49.84 -15.78 30.31
C VAL A 171 -51.26 -16.25 30.01
N ASP A 172 -52.20 -15.93 30.89
CA ASP A 172 -53.62 -16.15 30.66
C ASP A 172 -54.22 -15.10 29.72
N SER A 173 -55.54 -15.19 29.46
CA SER A 173 -56.26 -14.23 28.62
C SER A 173 -56.33 -12.81 29.22
N ALA A 174 -55.96 -12.64 30.49
CA ALA A 174 -55.83 -11.34 31.16
C ALA A 174 -54.37 -10.86 31.23
N ASN A 175 -53.46 -11.49 30.46
CA ASN A 175 -52.03 -11.23 30.44
C ASN A 175 -51.32 -11.45 31.79
N GLN A 176 -51.90 -12.24 32.70
CA GLN A 176 -51.25 -12.60 33.96
C GLN A 176 -50.42 -13.88 33.82
N PRO A 177 -49.21 -13.94 34.40
CA PRO A 177 -48.40 -15.16 34.38
C PRO A 177 -49.11 -16.36 35.04
N LEU A 178 -49.05 -17.52 34.38
CA LEU A 178 -49.50 -18.78 34.97
C LEU A 178 -48.59 -19.19 36.13
N ARG A 179 -49.17 -19.83 37.16
CA ARG A 179 -48.47 -20.19 38.41
C ARG A 179 -47.25 -21.11 38.22
N ASP A 180 -47.24 -21.93 37.18
CA ASP A 180 -46.15 -22.87 36.87
C ASP A 180 -45.09 -22.26 35.92
N SER A 181 -45.21 -20.99 35.55
CA SER A 181 -44.25 -20.30 34.68
C SER A 181 -42.84 -20.31 35.27
N GLY A 182 -41.86 -20.63 34.43
CA GLY A 182 -40.45 -20.77 34.82
C GLY A 182 -39.51 -20.01 33.90
N ARG A 183 -38.29 -20.52 33.76
CA ARG A 183 -37.18 -19.90 33.02
C ARG A 183 -37.05 -20.36 31.58
N ASP A 184 -37.94 -21.24 31.10
CA ASP A 184 -37.87 -21.87 29.78
C ASP A 184 -36.54 -22.63 29.53
N LEU A 185 -36.13 -23.48 30.47
CA LEU A 185 -34.90 -24.28 30.37
C LEU A 185 -35.17 -25.78 30.57
N ALA A 186 -34.56 -26.61 29.74
CA ALA A 186 -34.56 -28.06 29.91
C ALA A 186 -33.13 -28.60 29.86
N LEU A 187 -32.81 -29.47 30.83
CA LEU A 187 -31.58 -30.26 30.87
C LEU A 187 -31.89 -31.65 30.31
N LEU A 188 -31.17 -32.02 29.24
CA LEU A 188 -31.29 -33.30 28.56
C LEU A 188 -30.09 -34.18 28.84
N ARG A 189 -30.32 -35.49 28.76
CA ARG A 189 -29.29 -36.52 28.86
C ARG A 189 -29.35 -37.44 27.66
N VAL A 190 -28.22 -37.58 26.96
CA VAL A 190 -28.00 -38.61 25.93
C VAL A 190 -27.10 -39.72 26.49
N LYS A 191 -26.81 -40.74 25.69
CA LYS A 191 -25.83 -41.79 26.03
C LYS A 191 -24.47 -41.20 26.39
N ASP A 192 -23.73 -41.87 27.29
CA ASP A 192 -22.34 -41.54 27.60
C ASP A 192 -21.44 -41.53 26.37
N GLY A 193 -20.53 -40.55 26.35
CA GLY A 193 -19.58 -40.34 25.28
C GLY A 193 -18.62 -39.20 25.60
N VAL A 194 -17.86 -38.77 24.59
CA VAL A 194 -16.96 -37.62 24.67
C VAL A 194 -17.43 -36.58 23.68
N TYR A 195 -18.13 -35.57 24.19
CA TYR A 195 -18.74 -34.52 23.40
C TYR A 195 -18.02 -33.18 23.62
N PRO A 196 -17.90 -32.31 22.60
CA PRO A 196 -17.57 -30.90 22.82
C PRO A 196 -18.55 -30.26 23.79
N ALA A 197 -18.11 -29.28 24.59
CA ALA A 197 -18.97 -28.64 25.59
C ALA A 197 -18.75 -27.12 25.67
N ILE A 198 -19.82 -26.35 25.93
CA ILE A 198 -19.74 -24.90 26.11
C ILE A 198 -19.82 -24.55 27.60
N GLY A 199 -18.80 -23.85 28.09
CA GLY A 199 -18.76 -23.34 29.45
C GLY A 199 -19.58 -22.06 29.62
N LEU A 200 -19.96 -21.76 30.87
CA LEU A 200 -20.67 -20.53 31.21
C LEU A 200 -19.69 -19.38 31.44
N THR A 201 -20.04 -18.16 31.00
CA THR A 201 -19.30 -16.98 31.43
C THR A 201 -19.56 -16.69 32.91
N THR A 202 -18.53 -16.27 33.63
CA THR A 202 -18.63 -15.78 35.02
C THR A 202 -18.75 -14.26 35.08
N ARG A 203 -18.60 -13.58 33.94
CA ARG A 203 -18.67 -12.12 33.84
C ARG A 203 -20.12 -11.68 33.68
N GLU A 204 -20.49 -10.60 34.35
CA GLU A 204 -21.78 -9.96 34.05
C GLU A 204 -21.77 -9.32 32.67
N VAL A 205 -22.88 -9.54 31.98
CA VAL A 205 -23.12 -9.08 30.62
C VAL A 205 -23.45 -7.59 30.63
N GLN A 206 -22.78 -6.82 29.79
CA GLN A 206 -22.90 -5.38 29.64
C GLN A 206 -23.45 -5.02 28.27
N ILE A 207 -24.11 -3.87 28.16
CA ILE A 207 -24.57 -3.33 26.86
C ILE A 207 -23.34 -3.08 25.98
N GLY A 208 -23.41 -3.50 24.72
CA GLY A 208 -22.31 -3.44 23.77
C GLY A 208 -21.40 -4.66 23.76
N ASP A 209 -21.55 -5.60 24.70
CA ASP A 209 -20.81 -6.87 24.65
C ASP A 209 -21.16 -7.63 23.36
N PRO A 210 -20.16 -8.19 22.65
CA PRO A 210 -20.41 -8.97 21.45
C PRO A 210 -21.11 -10.29 21.78
N VAL A 211 -22.10 -10.63 20.97
CA VAL A 211 -22.93 -11.83 21.12
C VAL A 211 -23.04 -12.57 19.80
N ARG A 212 -22.91 -13.89 19.85
CA ARG A 212 -23.01 -14.75 18.68
C ARG A 212 -23.95 -15.90 18.97
N ILE A 213 -25.09 -15.94 18.30
CA ILE A 213 -26.06 -17.01 18.47
C ILE A 213 -25.71 -18.14 17.53
N LEU A 214 -25.58 -19.35 18.07
CA LEU A 214 -25.37 -20.55 17.29
C LEU A 214 -26.65 -21.39 17.31
N GLY A 215 -27.08 -21.86 16.14
CA GLY A 215 -28.25 -22.73 16.08
C GLY A 215 -28.73 -23.09 14.68
N PHE A 216 -29.94 -23.62 14.62
CA PHE A 216 -30.56 -24.17 13.42
C PHE A 216 -31.79 -23.33 13.05
N PRO A 217 -31.61 -22.13 12.45
CA PRO A 217 -32.73 -21.30 12.02
C PRO A 217 -33.59 -22.08 11.01
N GLY A 218 -34.91 -22.12 11.26
CA GLY A 218 -35.87 -22.85 10.43
C GLY A 218 -35.82 -22.45 8.97
N VAL A 219 -35.55 -21.16 8.70
CA VAL A 219 -35.37 -20.62 7.34
C VAL A 219 -34.18 -21.23 6.56
N VAL A 220 -33.19 -21.79 7.26
CA VAL A 220 -32.08 -22.53 6.64
C VAL A 220 -32.43 -24.01 6.55
N VAL A 221 -33.04 -24.58 7.61
CA VAL A 221 -33.41 -26.00 7.66
C VAL A 221 -34.43 -26.37 6.58
N THR A 222 -35.37 -25.48 6.26
CA THR A 222 -36.42 -25.70 5.25
C THR A 222 -36.11 -25.08 3.88
N HIS A 223 -34.89 -24.58 3.66
CA HIS A 223 -34.55 -23.87 2.42
C HIS A 223 -34.41 -24.83 1.23
N GLU A 224 -35.19 -24.60 0.16
CA GLU A 224 -35.28 -25.51 -0.98
C GLU A 224 -34.00 -25.62 -1.83
N LEU A 225 -33.19 -24.56 -1.86
CA LEU A 225 -31.94 -24.52 -2.65
C LEU A 225 -30.71 -25.09 -1.93
N LEU A 226 -30.81 -25.47 -0.65
CA LEU A 226 -29.67 -25.96 0.12
C LEU A 226 -29.57 -27.49 0.07
N ASN A 227 -28.33 -28.00 0.07
CA ASN A 227 -28.09 -29.44 0.21
C ASN A 227 -28.49 -29.88 1.64
N ARG A 228 -29.07 -31.08 1.77
CA ARG A 228 -29.45 -31.67 3.07
C ARG A 228 -28.29 -31.82 4.06
N SER A 229 -27.05 -31.94 3.58
CA SER A 229 -25.89 -31.94 4.48
C SER A 229 -25.61 -30.57 5.09
N ALA A 230 -25.96 -29.48 4.40
CA ALA A 230 -25.78 -28.11 4.89
C ALA A 230 -26.81 -27.74 5.96
N THR A 231 -28.00 -28.36 5.95
CA THR A 231 -29.03 -28.13 6.97
C THR A 231 -28.70 -28.77 8.33
N LEU A 232 -27.68 -29.65 8.36
CA LEU A 232 -27.14 -30.25 9.59
C LEU A 232 -25.99 -29.43 10.20
N GLU A 233 -25.57 -28.35 9.56
CA GLU A 233 -24.55 -27.45 10.09
C GLU A 233 -25.20 -26.26 10.80
N ALA A 234 -24.80 -26.00 12.04
CA ALA A 234 -25.29 -24.84 12.78
C ALA A 234 -24.90 -23.53 12.07
N SER A 235 -25.85 -22.61 12.00
CA SER A 235 -25.63 -21.22 11.56
C SER A 235 -25.14 -20.38 12.73
N VAL A 236 -24.48 -19.27 12.41
CA VAL A 236 -24.02 -18.29 13.42
C VAL A 236 -24.50 -16.91 13.00
N THR A 237 -25.18 -16.21 13.90
CA THR A 237 -25.55 -14.80 13.73
C THR A 237 -24.76 -13.96 14.73
N ASN A 238 -24.31 -12.79 14.29
CA ASN A 238 -23.50 -11.88 15.10
C ASN A 238 -24.31 -10.63 15.46
N GLY A 239 -24.08 -10.12 16.65
CA GLY A 239 -24.59 -8.84 17.12
C GLY A 239 -23.93 -8.48 18.44
N ALA A 240 -24.62 -7.67 19.23
CA ALA A 240 -24.22 -7.25 20.55
C ALA A 240 -25.41 -7.28 21.51
N VAL A 241 -25.11 -7.12 22.79
CA VAL A 241 -26.12 -6.84 23.81
C VAL A 241 -26.66 -5.44 23.59
N SER A 242 -27.95 -5.32 23.31
CA SER A 242 -28.63 -4.05 23.06
C SER A 242 -29.40 -3.53 24.27
N GLY A 243 -29.59 -4.34 25.31
CA GLY A 243 -30.22 -3.92 26.55
C GLY A 243 -30.42 -5.05 27.55
N ILE A 244 -30.81 -4.68 28.77
CA ILE A 244 -31.30 -5.62 29.79
C ILE A 244 -32.77 -5.28 30.05
N LYS A 245 -33.62 -6.29 30.03
CA LYS A 245 -35.08 -6.20 30.22
C LYS A 245 -35.54 -7.17 31.31
N GLN A 246 -36.82 -7.12 31.66
CA GLN A 246 -37.45 -8.09 32.54
C GLN A 246 -38.73 -8.60 31.89
N ASP A 247 -39.04 -9.87 32.12
CA ASP A 247 -40.30 -10.47 31.70
C ASP A 247 -41.43 -10.21 32.72
N ALA A 248 -42.62 -10.77 32.46
CA ALA A 248 -43.80 -10.57 33.30
C ALA A 248 -43.71 -11.19 34.71
N ILE A 249 -42.69 -12.01 35.00
CA ILE A 249 -42.41 -12.57 36.32
C ILE A 249 -41.14 -11.99 36.95
N ASN A 250 -40.74 -10.78 36.51
CA ASN A 250 -39.59 -10.01 37.01
C ASN A 250 -38.25 -10.74 36.85
N GLN A 251 -38.14 -11.53 35.79
CA GLN A 251 -36.99 -12.34 35.49
C GLN A 251 -36.17 -11.61 34.41
N ASP A 252 -34.87 -11.42 34.63
CA ASP A 252 -34.06 -10.61 33.73
C ASP A 252 -33.87 -11.25 32.35
N LEU A 253 -33.76 -10.45 31.30
CA LEU A 253 -33.51 -10.92 29.94
C LEU A 253 -32.42 -10.06 29.32
N VAL A 254 -31.50 -10.69 28.59
CA VAL A 254 -30.53 -9.97 27.77
C VAL A 254 -31.17 -9.75 26.40
N GLN A 255 -31.36 -8.49 26.02
CA GLN A 255 -31.79 -8.12 24.67
C GLN A 255 -30.56 -8.06 23.76
N THR A 256 -30.68 -8.59 22.55
CA THR A 256 -29.64 -8.56 21.52
C THR A 256 -30.18 -8.14 20.17
N ASP A 257 -29.35 -7.45 19.40
CA ASP A 257 -29.62 -7.12 18.00
C ASP A 257 -29.18 -8.22 17.02
N ALA A 258 -28.51 -9.27 17.52
CA ALA A 258 -28.09 -10.40 16.72
C ALA A 258 -29.32 -11.07 16.07
N PRO A 259 -29.35 -11.24 14.74
CA PRO A 259 -30.50 -11.78 14.05
C PRO A 259 -30.91 -13.16 14.57
N ALA A 260 -32.21 -13.39 14.70
CA ALA A 260 -32.76 -14.66 15.15
C ALA A 260 -34.11 -14.95 14.50
N SER A 261 -34.44 -16.22 14.47
CA SER A 261 -35.68 -16.76 13.88
C SER A 261 -36.08 -18.04 14.59
N PHE A 262 -37.29 -18.53 14.32
CA PHE A 262 -37.74 -19.85 14.77
C PHE A 262 -36.67 -20.91 14.46
N GLY A 263 -36.44 -21.83 15.41
CA GLY A 263 -35.36 -22.83 15.34
C GLY A 263 -34.06 -22.44 16.06
N ASN A 264 -33.78 -21.14 16.26
CA ASN A 264 -32.68 -20.70 17.12
C ASN A 264 -32.97 -20.84 18.62
N SER A 265 -34.25 -20.99 19.00
CA SER A 265 -34.66 -21.20 20.38
C SER A 265 -33.95 -22.42 20.97
N GLY A 266 -33.37 -22.23 22.16
CA GLY A 266 -32.52 -23.18 22.84
C GLY A 266 -31.06 -23.15 22.35
N GLY A 267 -30.69 -22.25 21.44
CA GLY A 267 -29.32 -22.09 20.97
C GLY A 267 -28.46 -21.31 21.95
N PRO A 268 -27.17 -21.66 22.11
CA PRO A 268 -26.24 -20.90 22.92
C PRO A 268 -25.87 -19.60 22.21
N ALA A 269 -25.87 -18.51 22.96
CA ALA A 269 -25.27 -17.24 22.56
C ALA A 269 -23.92 -17.08 23.26
N ILE A 270 -22.83 -16.97 22.52
CA ILE A 270 -21.46 -16.90 23.07
C ILE A 270 -20.82 -15.52 22.92
N GLY A 271 -19.88 -15.23 23.82
CA GLY A 271 -19.00 -14.06 23.75
C GLY A 271 -17.70 -14.33 23.00
N ASP A 272 -16.77 -13.38 23.06
CA ASP A 272 -15.43 -13.49 22.45
C ASP A 272 -14.54 -14.56 23.10
N ASP A 273 -14.81 -14.93 24.35
CA ASP A 273 -14.09 -15.95 25.09
C ASP A 273 -14.60 -17.37 24.82
N SER A 274 -15.47 -17.55 23.83
CA SER A 274 -16.18 -18.81 23.51
C SER A 274 -17.05 -19.38 24.63
N ARG A 275 -17.44 -18.55 25.61
CA ARG A 275 -18.34 -18.95 26.70
C ARG A 275 -19.75 -18.42 26.51
N LEU A 276 -20.70 -19.12 27.11
CA LEU A 276 -22.11 -18.78 27.07
C LEU A 276 -22.35 -17.43 27.75
N VAL A 277 -22.96 -16.51 27.02
CA VAL A 277 -23.51 -15.23 27.48
C VAL A 277 -24.99 -15.39 27.82
N GLY A 278 -25.73 -16.16 27.01
CA GLY A 278 -27.12 -16.50 27.28
C GLY A 278 -27.69 -17.56 26.34
N VAL A 279 -28.96 -17.91 26.54
CA VAL A 279 -29.69 -18.91 25.74
C VAL A 279 -30.77 -18.20 24.96
N MET A 280 -30.75 -18.31 23.63
CA MET A 280 -31.80 -17.75 22.79
C MET A 280 -33.14 -18.36 23.16
N THR A 281 -34.14 -17.54 23.51
CA THR A 281 -35.48 -18.02 23.92
C THR A 281 -36.57 -17.62 22.93
N PHE A 282 -36.80 -16.32 22.72
CA PHE A 282 -37.87 -15.83 21.85
C PHE A 282 -37.46 -14.56 21.07
N VAL A 283 -38.18 -14.35 19.97
CA VAL A 283 -38.02 -13.22 19.06
C VAL A 283 -39.20 -12.25 19.20
N SER A 284 -39.01 -10.98 18.83
CA SER A 284 -40.12 -10.02 18.75
C SER A 284 -40.95 -10.23 17.50
N LEU A 285 -42.28 -10.13 17.63
CA LEU A 285 -43.23 -10.21 16.52
C LEU A 285 -43.88 -8.84 16.27
N SER A 286 -44.24 -8.55 15.02
CA SER A 286 -44.94 -7.30 14.68
C SER A 286 -46.31 -7.23 15.37
N PRO A 287 -46.83 -6.02 15.67
CA PRO A 287 -48.18 -5.86 16.25
C PRO A 287 -49.30 -6.42 15.37
N ALA A 288 -49.10 -6.44 14.05
CA ALA A 288 -50.03 -7.02 13.09
C ALA A 288 -49.96 -8.57 13.06
N GLY A 289 -49.05 -9.17 13.82
CA GLY A 289 -48.85 -10.60 13.93
C GLY A 289 -48.01 -11.19 12.79
N GLY A 290 -47.28 -12.26 13.10
CA GLY A 290 -46.70 -13.17 12.11
C GLY A 290 -45.31 -12.82 11.55
N ALA A 291 -44.95 -11.54 11.44
CA ALA A 291 -43.60 -11.15 10.98
C ALA A 291 -42.63 -10.96 12.15
N ILE A 292 -41.43 -11.54 12.05
CA ILE A 292 -40.35 -11.38 13.04
C ILE A 292 -39.71 -10.00 12.88
N VAL A 293 -39.60 -9.25 13.97
CA VAL A 293 -38.87 -7.97 14.04
C VAL A 293 -37.43 -8.25 14.45
N GLN A 294 -36.50 -8.11 13.50
CA GLN A 294 -35.06 -8.29 13.77
C GLN A 294 -34.52 -7.14 14.63
N GLY A 295 -33.44 -7.40 15.36
CA GLY A 295 -32.80 -6.42 16.24
C GLY A 295 -33.32 -6.40 17.69
N PHE A 296 -34.39 -7.15 17.97
CA PHE A 296 -35.05 -7.20 19.29
C PHE A 296 -35.32 -8.65 19.71
N ASN A 297 -34.24 -9.39 19.96
CA ASN A 297 -34.30 -10.79 20.38
C ASN A 297 -33.85 -10.94 21.84
N PHE A 298 -34.30 -11.99 22.52
CA PHE A 298 -34.10 -12.12 23.97
C PHE A 298 -33.39 -13.42 24.34
N LEU A 299 -32.46 -13.30 25.27
CA LEU A 299 -31.65 -14.39 25.79
C LEU A 299 -31.87 -14.55 27.29
N ILE A 300 -31.93 -15.80 27.75
CA ILE A 300 -31.83 -16.17 29.17
C ILE A 300 -30.37 -16.01 29.59
N PRO A 301 -30.03 -15.15 30.57
CA PRO A 301 -28.65 -14.90 30.98
C PRO A 301 -27.92 -16.16 31.48
N ALA A 302 -26.61 -16.25 31.23
CA ALA A 302 -25.79 -17.38 31.67
C ALA A 302 -25.81 -17.61 33.19
N ARG A 303 -25.98 -16.56 34.01
CA ARG A 303 -26.14 -16.70 35.48
C ARG A 303 -27.33 -17.58 35.85
N ASP A 304 -28.41 -17.51 35.09
CA ASP A 304 -29.65 -18.23 35.40
C ASP A 304 -29.58 -19.66 34.91
N VAL A 305 -28.83 -19.90 33.83
CA VAL A 305 -28.39 -21.25 33.47
C VAL A 305 -27.57 -21.85 34.62
N GLY A 306 -26.62 -21.10 35.18
CA GLY A 306 -25.85 -21.53 36.35
C GLY A 306 -26.74 -21.90 37.55
N ARG A 307 -27.72 -21.06 37.89
CA ARG A 307 -28.73 -21.35 38.94
C ARG A 307 -29.56 -22.59 38.61
N PHE A 308 -29.99 -22.73 37.36
CA PHE A 308 -30.75 -23.90 36.90
C PHE A 308 -29.94 -25.19 37.00
N LEU A 309 -28.62 -25.16 36.83
CA LEU A 309 -27.76 -26.35 36.95
C LEU A 309 -27.43 -26.73 38.40
N GLN A 310 -27.73 -25.89 39.40
CA GLN A 310 -27.49 -26.23 40.80
C GLN A 310 -28.22 -27.51 41.22
N GLY A 311 -27.54 -28.34 42.03
CA GLY A 311 -28.05 -29.64 42.46
C GLY A 311 -27.96 -30.75 41.40
N THR A 312 -27.29 -30.51 40.27
CA THR A 312 -27.00 -31.52 39.25
C THR A 312 -25.52 -31.88 39.24
N GLU A 313 -25.16 -33.00 38.60
CA GLU A 313 -23.76 -33.41 38.44
C GLU A 313 -23.01 -32.70 37.30
N VAL A 314 -23.67 -31.79 36.58
CA VAL A 314 -23.16 -31.13 35.37
C VAL A 314 -22.00 -30.19 35.70
N LYS A 315 -20.90 -30.33 34.97
CA LYS A 315 -19.75 -29.42 35.02
C LYS A 315 -19.65 -28.65 33.71
N ALA A 316 -20.15 -27.42 33.72
CA ALA A 316 -20.27 -26.64 32.50
C ALA A 316 -18.91 -26.40 31.81
N GLY A 317 -18.80 -26.77 30.54
CA GLY A 317 -17.60 -26.64 29.70
C GLY A 317 -16.55 -27.73 29.91
N ASP A 318 -16.74 -28.65 30.86
CA ASP A 318 -15.81 -29.76 31.10
C ASP A 318 -15.93 -30.79 29.97
N SER A 319 -14.84 -31.02 29.24
CA SER A 319 -14.78 -32.00 28.16
C SER A 319 -13.33 -32.31 27.76
N PRO A 320 -12.94 -33.59 27.66
CA PRO A 320 -11.67 -33.98 27.05
C PRO A 320 -11.52 -33.52 25.60
N PHE A 321 -12.63 -33.47 24.84
CA PHE A 321 -12.65 -33.01 23.45
C PHE A 321 -12.16 -31.56 23.34
N ASN A 322 -12.62 -30.68 24.23
CA ASN A 322 -12.32 -29.25 24.17
C ASN A 322 -10.81 -28.97 24.21
N ALA A 323 -10.07 -29.68 25.05
CA ALA A 323 -8.63 -29.48 25.20
C ALA A 323 -7.87 -29.86 23.92
N VAL A 324 -8.20 -31.01 23.34
CA VAL A 324 -7.60 -31.51 22.10
C VAL A 324 -7.95 -30.61 20.91
N TRP A 325 -9.23 -30.24 20.80
CA TRP A 325 -9.74 -29.39 19.75
C TRP A 325 -9.12 -27.99 19.76
N ALA A 326 -9.07 -27.35 20.93
CA ALA A 326 -8.43 -26.05 21.11
C ALA A 326 -6.93 -26.10 20.76
N ALA A 327 -6.22 -27.18 21.14
CA ALA A 327 -4.82 -27.36 20.78
C ALA A 327 -4.61 -27.51 19.26
N GLY A 328 -5.55 -28.17 18.57
CA GLY A 328 -5.57 -28.29 17.11
C GLY A 328 -5.77 -26.94 16.41
N ILE A 329 -6.78 -26.17 16.82
CA ILE A 329 -7.05 -24.83 16.28
C ILE A 329 -5.85 -23.89 16.51
N ALA A 330 -5.29 -23.90 17.73
CA ALA A 330 -4.12 -23.08 18.05
C ALA A 330 -2.91 -23.45 17.17
N ALA A 331 -2.64 -24.76 16.97
CA ALA A 331 -1.58 -25.21 16.09
C ALA A 331 -1.79 -24.78 14.63
N LEU A 332 -3.03 -24.82 14.14
CA LEU A 332 -3.38 -24.38 12.79
C LEU A 332 -3.11 -22.88 12.60
N ARG A 333 -3.53 -22.06 13.57
CA ARG A 333 -3.32 -20.60 13.59
C ARG A 333 -1.83 -20.22 13.63
N GLU A 334 -1.03 -20.98 14.39
CA GLU A 334 0.40 -20.76 14.51
C GLU A 334 1.22 -21.31 13.32
N GLY A 335 0.56 -21.81 12.26
CA GLY A 335 1.22 -22.39 11.10
C GLY A 335 1.90 -23.73 11.36
N ARG A 336 1.61 -24.39 12.49
CA ARG A 336 2.16 -25.69 12.87
C ARG A 336 1.27 -26.82 12.35
N TYR A 337 1.15 -26.92 11.04
CA TYR A 337 0.15 -27.76 10.37
C TYR A 337 0.24 -29.25 10.72
N ALA A 338 1.43 -29.83 10.84
CA ALA A 338 1.59 -31.23 11.25
C ALA A 338 1.01 -31.51 12.65
N ARG A 339 1.21 -30.58 13.60
CA ARG A 339 0.63 -30.68 14.94
C ARG A 339 -0.88 -30.45 14.90
N ALA A 340 -1.36 -29.58 14.02
CA ALA A 340 -2.78 -29.35 13.80
C ALA A 340 -3.46 -30.63 13.29
N VAL A 341 -2.91 -31.30 12.27
CA VAL A 341 -3.40 -32.59 11.76
C VAL A 341 -3.47 -33.63 12.87
N ALA A 342 -2.40 -33.77 13.68
CA ALA A 342 -2.38 -34.74 14.78
C ALA A 342 -3.49 -34.46 15.82
N LYS A 343 -3.64 -33.21 16.26
CA LYS A 343 -4.61 -32.84 17.30
C LYS A 343 -6.05 -32.79 16.80
N ILE A 344 -6.28 -32.28 15.60
CA ILE A 344 -7.61 -32.30 14.98
C ILE A 344 -8.01 -33.75 14.65
N GLY A 345 -7.07 -34.57 14.20
CA GLY A 345 -7.27 -36.01 13.99
C GLY A 345 -7.68 -36.72 15.27
N GLU A 346 -7.02 -36.43 16.40
CA GLU A 346 -7.39 -36.93 17.73
C GLU A 346 -8.81 -36.47 18.15
N ALA A 347 -9.19 -35.22 17.88
CA ALA A 347 -10.58 -34.78 18.12
C ALA A 347 -11.58 -35.55 17.23
N ASN A 348 -11.22 -35.84 15.99
CA ASN A 348 -12.05 -36.62 15.06
C ASN A 348 -12.14 -38.11 15.44
N THR A 349 -11.18 -38.67 16.18
CA THR A 349 -11.32 -40.04 16.71
C THR A 349 -12.24 -40.09 17.94
N MET A 350 -12.28 -39.02 18.75
CA MET A 350 -13.18 -38.91 19.89
C MET A 350 -14.65 -38.81 19.47
N LEU A 351 -14.95 -37.97 18.47
CA LEU A 351 -16.29 -37.83 17.90
C LEU A 351 -16.20 -37.64 16.39
N SER A 352 -16.37 -38.74 15.66
CA SER A 352 -16.05 -38.82 14.24
C SER A 352 -17.00 -38.06 13.34
N GLY A 353 -16.44 -37.36 12.36
CA GLY A 353 -17.18 -36.83 11.22
C GLY A 353 -17.96 -35.55 11.48
N LEU A 354 -17.73 -34.86 12.61
CA LEU A 354 -18.27 -33.52 12.81
C LEU A 354 -17.83 -32.60 11.66
N SER A 355 -18.75 -31.80 11.13
CA SER A 355 -18.54 -31.06 9.87
C SER A 355 -17.34 -30.10 9.96
N ASP A 356 -17.28 -29.28 11.02
CA ASP A 356 -16.19 -28.32 11.25
C ASP A 356 -14.84 -29.04 11.49
N VAL A 357 -14.85 -30.15 12.22
CA VAL A 357 -13.65 -30.96 12.49
C VAL A 357 -13.10 -31.55 11.20
N LYS A 358 -13.96 -32.16 10.37
CA LYS A 358 -13.59 -32.73 9.08
C LYS A 358 -13.04 -31.66 8.13
N ARG A 359 -13.69 -30.50 8.07
CA ARG A 359 -13.26 -29.38 7.22
C ARG A 359 -11.89 -28.85 7.63
N LEU A 360 -11.68 -28.63 8.93
CA LEU A 360 -10.40 -28.13 9.44
C LEU A 360 -9.28 -29.18 9.38
N LEU A 361 -9.60 -30.47 9.50
CA LEU A 361 -8.64 -31.54 9.28
C LEU A 361 -8.15 -31.52 7.83
N ALA A 362 -9.08 -31.45 6.87
CA ALA A 362 -8.74 -31.40 5.45
C ALA A 362 -7.92 -30.15 5.09
N ASP A 363 -8.27 -28.97 5.63
CA ASP A 363 -7.49 -27.74 5.47
C ASP A 363 -6.07 -27.87 6.07
N ALA A 364 -5.95 -28.49 7.25
CA ALA A 364 -4.66 -28.72 7.88
C ALA A 364 -3.79 -29.71 7.07
N GLU A 365 -4.38 -30.80 6.57
CA GLU A 365 -3.69 -31.78 5.71
C GLU A 365 -3.24 -31.17 4.39
N ASP A 366 -4.07 -30.33 3.77
CA ASP A 366 -3.71 -29.60 2.56
C ASP A 366 -2.54 -28.65 2.83
N LYS A 367 -2.57 -27.88 3.93
CA LYS A 367 -1.46 -26.98 4.30
C LYS A 367 -0.17 -27.70 4.70
N VAL A 368 -0.24 -28.98 5.09
CA VAL A 368 0.97 -29.82 5.24
C VAL A 368 1.56 -30.17 3.87
N LYS A 369 0.71 -30.53 2.89
CA LYS A 369 1.13 -30.89 1.53
C LYS A 369 1.59 -29.66 0.73
N ASN A 370 0.87 -28.56 0.89
CA ASN A 370 0.96 -27.29 0.17
C ASN A 370 1.12 -26.14 1.17
N PRO A 371 2.29 -26.00 1.83
CA PRO A 371 2.48 -24.95 2.81
C PRO A 371 2.37 -23.57 2.15
N PRO A 372 1.68 -22.60 2.77
CA PRO A 372 1.59 -21.26 2.23
C PRO A 372 2.99 -20.65 2.11
N PRO A 373 3.23 -19.85 1.05
CA PRO A 373 4.52 -19.22 0.83
C PRO A 373 4.86 -18.34 2.01
N ARG A 374 6.05 -18.54 2.60
CA ARG A 374 6.53 -17.65 3.65
C ARG A 374 6.80 -16.28 3.02
N PRO A 375 6.34 -15.18 3.62
CA PRO A 375 6.63 -13.86 3.10
C PRO A 375 8.15 -13.71 2.97
N PHE A 376 8.62 -13.37 1.76
CA PHE A 376 10.03 -13.06 1.54
C PHE A 376 10.44 -11.96 2.53
N PRO A 377 11.59 -12.08 3.22
CA PRO A 377 11.94 -11.16 4.26
C PRO A 377 12.43 -9.84 3.67
N TRP A 378 11.48 -9.04 3.19
CA TRP A 378 11.74 -7.75 2.57
C TRP A 378 12.55 -6.83 3.46
N ALA A 379 12.41 -6.93 4.79
CA ALA A 379 13.24 -6.19 5.74
C ALA A 379 14.75 -6.48 5.60
N TRP A 380 15.14 -7.74 5.35
CA TRP A 380 16.54 -8.11 5.14
C TRP A 380 17.03 -7.68 3.75
N ALA A 381 16.17 -7.81 2.74
CA ALA A 381 16.51 -7.38 1.38
C ALA A 381 16.64 -5.85 1.29
N THR A 382 15.74 -5.09 1.91
CA THR A 382 15.82 -3.63 1.96
C THR A 382 17.04 -3.18 2.75
N LEU A 383 17.33 -3.79 3.91
CA LEU A 383 18.55 -3.50 4.67
C LEU A 383 19.81 -3.75 3.83
N GLY A 384 19.87 -4.87 3.11
CA GLY A 384 20.98 -5.20 2.21
C GLY A 384 21.16 -4.16 1.10
N VAL A 385 20.08 -3.80 0.40
CA VAL A 385 20.12 -2.79 -0.67
C VAL A 385 20.51 -1.42 -0.11
N THR A 386 19.95 -1.00 1.02
CA THR A 386 20.26 0.28 1.65
C THR A 386 21.72 0.38 2.06
N LEU A 387 22.31 -0.68 2.63
CA LEU A 387 23.73 -0.70 2.99
C LEU A 387 24.64 -0.61 1.76
N VAL A 388 24.32 -1.33 0.68
CA VAL A 388 25.06 -1.27 -0.59
C VAL A 388 24.97 0.12 -1.22
N SER A 389 23.76 0.70 -1.26
CA SER A 389 23.55 2.05 -1.78
C SER A 389 24.27 3.11 -0.95
N ALA A 390 24.23 3.01 0.38
CA ALA A 390 24.94 3.93 1.28
C ALA A 390 26.46 3.82 1.11
N GLY A 391 26.99 2.60 0.98
CA GLY A 391 28.42 2.36 0.70
C GLY A 391 28.85 2.95 -0.64
N ALA A 392 28.08 2.72 -1.71
CA ALA A 392 28.35 3.28 -3.03
C ALA A 392 28.30 4.82 -3.02
N TYR A 393 27.29 5.41 -2.37
CA TYR A 393 27.14 6.86 -2.27
C TYR A 393 28.27 7.48 -1.44
N GLY A 394 28.66 6.85 -0.33
CA GLY A 394 29.79 7.25 0.49
C GLY A 394 31.11 7.23 -0.29
N GLY A 395 31.36 6.17 -1.08
CA GLY A 395 32.53 6.07 -1.95
C GLY A 395 32.60 7.16 -3.01
N MET A 396 31.50 7.39 -3.74
CA MET A 396 31.42 8.46 -4.74
C MET A 396 31.61 9.85 -4.13
N TRP A 397 30.98 10.10 -2.97
CA TRP A 397 31.09 11.38 -2.26
C TRP A 397 32.52 11.62 -1.78
N GLY A 398 33.16 10.60 -1.19
CA GLY A 398 34.57 10.65 -0.78
C GLY A 398 35.49 10.98 -1.96
N GLN A 399 35.36 10.27 -3.08
CA GLN A 399 36.16 10.53 -4.28
C GLN A 399 35.95 11.96 -4.83
N ARG A 400 34.70 12.43 -4.87
CA ARG A 400 34.35 13.78 -5.32
C ARG A 400 34.90 14.86 -4.39
N TRP A 401 34.87 14.65 -3.09
CA TRP A 401 35.44 15.57 -2.09
C TRP A 401 36.97 15.65 -2.22
N TRP A 402 37.65 14.51 -2.32
CA TRP A 402 39.10 14.45 -2.54
C TRP A 402 39.55 15.15 -3.83
N LYS A 403 38.82 14.98 -4.94
CA LYS A 403 39.11 15.69 -6.20
C LYS A 403 38.94 17.20 -6.06
N ASN A 404 37.92 17.69 -5.33
CA ASN A 404 37.56 19.11 -5.33
C ASN A 404 38.11 19.94 -4.17
N ARG A 405 38.68 19.33 -3.11
CA ARG A 405 39.10 20.04 -1.88
C ARG A 405 40.08 21.21 -2.07
N PHE A 406 40.80 21.25 -3.19
CA PHE A 406 41.78 22.30 -3.50
C PHE A 406 41.39 23.20 -4.68
N ARG A 407 40.22 22.98 -5.27
CA ARG A 407 39.68 23.82 -6.35
C ARG A 407 38.90 24.99 -5.77
N VAL A 408 39.06 26.16 -6.37
CA VAL A 408 38.32 27.39 -6.03
C VAL A 408 37.59 27.90 -7.26
N HIS A 409 36.39 28.43 -7.06
CA HIS A 409 35.61 29.02 -8.15
C HIS A 409 36.08 30.46 -8.47
N PRO A 410 35.90 30.96 -9.70
CA PRO A 410 36.28 32.32 -10.06
C PRO A 410 35.70 33.40 -9.13
N THR A 411 34.44 33.26 -8.72
CA THR A 411 33.78 34.18 -7.77
C THR A 411 34.42 34.16 -6.38
N GLN A 412 34.92 33.00 -5.93
CA GLN A 412 35.63 32.92 -4.65
C GLN A 412 36.99 33.62 -4.72
N VAL A 413 37.66 33.59 -5.88
CA VAL A 413 38.91 34.32 -6.08
C VAL A 413 38.67 35.83 -6.05
N ILE A 414 37.59 36.31 -6.68
CA ILE A 414 37.18 37.72 -6.55
C ILE A 414 36.88 38.08 -5.10
N ALA A 415 36.12 37.25 -4.38
CA ALA A 415 35.86 37.48 -2.97
C ALA A 415 37.15 37.51 -2.14
N PHE A 416 38.17 36.69 -2.45
CA PHE A 416 39.48 36.79 -1.79
C PHE A 416 40.14 38.14 -2.04
N ILE A 417 40.07 38.66 -3.26
CA ILE A 417 40.62 39.98 -3.62
C ILE A 417 39.87 41.10 -2.90
N GLU A 418 38.54 41.10 -2.91
CA GLU A 418 37.69 42.11 -2.25
C GLU A 418 37.89 42.12 -0.73
N ASN A 419 38.15 40.95 -0.13
CA ASN A 419 38.45 40.82 1.31
C ASN A 419 39.93 41.04 1.65
N GLY A 420 40.75 41.54 0.72
CA GLY A 420 42.14 41.94 0.97
C GLY A 420 43.16 40.80 1.04
N LEU A 421 42.83 39.57 0.63
CA LEU A 421 43.74 38.42 0.65
C LEU A 421 44.70 38.37 -0.55
N SER A 422 44.57 39.28 -1.53
CA SER A 422 45.44 39.49 -2.69
C SER A 422 46.15 38.21 -3.21
N PRO A 423 45.39 37.24 -3.73
CA PRO A 423 45.95 35.97 -4.21
C PRO A 423 46.89 36.19 -5.40
N VAL A 424 47.98 35.41 -5.44
CA VAL A 424 48.88 35.36 -6.60
C VAL A 424 48.26 34.46 -7.65
N LEU A 425 47.87 35.04 -8.78
CA LEU A 425 47.34 34.30 -9.92
C LEU A 425 48.50 33.77 -10.76
N LEU A 426 48.54 32.45 -10.97
CA LEU A 426 49.64 31.79 -11.67
C LEU A 426 49.14 31.16 -12.96
N ASP A 427 49.63 31.67 -14.09
CA ASP A 427 49.37 31.13 -15.41
C ASP A 427 50.30 29.97 -15.70
N VAL A 428 49.76 28.76 -15.59
CA VAL A 428 50.49 27.50 -15.78
C VAL A 428 49.98 26.75 -17.01
N ARG A 429 49.59 27.49 -18.06
CA ARG A 429 49.33 26.89 -19.37
C ARG A 429 50.60 26.31 -19.97
N THR A 430 50.51 25.27 -20.80
CA THR A 430 51.66 24.80 -21.59
C THR A 430 52.16 25.93 -22.51
N LYS A 431 53.39 25.82 -23.03
CA LYS A 431 53.93 26.85 -23.95
C LYS A 431 53.00 27.09 -25.15
N ALA A 432 52.54 26.02 -25.80
CA ALA A 432 51.62 26.10 -26.92
C ALA A 432 50.26 26.74 -26.55
N ASP A 433 49.66 26.35 -25.43
CA ASP A 433 48.38 26.91 -24.96
C ASP A 433 48.51 28.40 -24.57
N TYR A 434 49.66 28.76 -24.02
CA TYR A 434 49.93 30.13 -23.66
C TYR A 434 50.10 31.00 -24.89
N GLU A 435 50.88 30.56 -25.89
CA GLU A 435 51.14 31.29 -27.13
C GLU A 435 49.85 31.51 -27.95
N THR A 436 49.03 30.47 -28.10
CA THR A 436 47.79 30.50 -28.91
C THR A 436 46.71 31.44 -28.39
N SER A 437 46.63 31.66 -27.07
CA SER A 437 45.59 32.51 -26.48
C SER A 437 46.14 33.89 -26.14
N PRO A 438 45.63 35.00 -26.72
CA PRO A 438 46.13 36.36 -26.50
C PRO A 438 45.82 36.92 -25.10
N LEU A 439 45.01 36.20 -24.32
CA LEU A 439 44.46 36.63 -23.04
C LEU A 439 45.14 35.95 -21.85
N LYS A 440 45.21 36.64 -20.72
CA LYS A 440 45.62 36.11 -19.41
C LYS A 440 44.75 36.72 -18.30
N LEU A 441 44.80 36.11 -17.11
CA LEU A 441 44.16 36.72 -15.93
C LEU A 441 44.89 38.02 -15.54
N PRO A 442 44.18 39.03 -15.02
CA PRO A 442 44.81 40.29 -14.64
C PRO A 442 45.89 40.10 -13.58
N GLY A 443 47.05 40.72 -13.78
CA GLY A 443 48.19 40.61 -12.86
C GLY A 443 48.76 39.18 -12.70
N SER A 444 48.37 38.23 -13.55
CA SER A 444 48.87 36.86 -13.45
C SER A 444 50.36 36.73 -13.81
N LEU A 445 51.06 35.93 -13.00
CA LEU A 445 52.46 35.57 -13.21
C LEU A 445 52.55 34.32 -14.08
N ARG A 446 53.42 34.35 -15.09
CA ARG A 446 53.68 33.20 -15.93
C ARG A 446 54.62 32.23 -15.21
N LEU A 447 54.26 30.95 -15.16
CA LEU A 447 55.16 29.87 -14.77
C LEU A 447 55.01 28.73 -15.76
N ASP A 448 56.09 28.38 -16.46
CA ASP A 448 56.05 27.21 -17.32
C ASP A 448 55.85 25.94 -16.47
N PRO A 449 54.88 25.08 -16.82
CA PRO A 449 54.64 23.83 -16.10
C PRO A 449 55.84 22.88 -16.04
N GLU A 450 56.80 22.98 -16.95
CA GLU A 450 58.05 22.19 -16.92
C GLU A 450 59.08 22.78 -15.94
N GLU A 451 59.04 24.09 -15.73
CA GLU A 451 59.93 24.82 -14.83
C GLU A 451 59.40 24.85 -13.39
N ALA A 452 58.12 24.53 -13.18
CA ALA A 452 57.44 24.60 -11.88
C ALA A 452 58.11 23.79 -10.75
N GLU A 453 58.87 22.74 -11.07
CA GLU A 453 59.59 21.93 -10.08
C GLU A 453 60.93 22.54 -9.67
N ARG A 454 61.56 23.35 -10.52
CA ARG A 454 62.98 23.76 -10.37
C ARG A 454 63.21 25.27 -10.36
N ALA A 455 62.30 26.06 -10.93
CA ALA A 455 62.47 27.51 -11.01
C ALA A 455 62.42 28.17 -9.63
N PRO A 456 63.32 29.14 -9.32
CA PRO A 456 63.18 29.96 -8.13
C PRO A 456 61.93 30.84 -8.25
N LEU A 457 60.99 30.66 -7.32
CA LEU A 457 59.78 31.46 -7.26
C LEU A 457 59.95 32.51 -6.17
N ASN A 458 59.88 33.79 -6.55
CA ASN A 458 59.91 34.91 -5.61
C ASN A 458 58.53 35.09 -4.96
N LEU A 459 58.08 34.08 -4.21
CA LEU A 459 56.76 34.00 -3.57
C LEU A 459 56.90 33.54 -2.12
N GLU A 460 56.09 34.10 -1.22
CA GLU A 460 56.09 33.72 0.20
C GLU A 460 55.37 32.36 0.41
N PRO A 461 55.92 31.42 1.22
CA PRO A 461 55.33 30.08 1.42
C PRO A 461 53.90 30.04 1.94
N GLN A 462 53.44 31.13 2.56
CA GLN A 462 52.11 31.28 3.17
C GLN A 462 51.12 32.04 2.29
N GLN A 463 51.58 32.67 1.20
CA GLN A 463 50.73 33.45 0.31
C GLN A 463 49.72 32.54 -0.41
N LEU A 464 48.49 33.05 -0.61
CA LEU A 464 47.47 32.33 -1.35
C LEU A 464 47.81 32.34 -2.84
N ILE A 465 48.16 31.19 -3.40
CA ILE A 465 48.46 31.01 -4.82
C ILE A 465 47.25 30.37 -5.49
N VAL A 466 46.82 30.90 -6.62
CA VAL A 466 45.74 30.31 -7.44
C VAL A 466 46.30 30.03 -8.83
N ALA A 467 46.55 28.75 -9.12
CA ALA A 467 47.04 28.31 -10.42
C ALA A 467 45.88 28.07 -11.38
N TYR A 468 46.03 28.49 -12.63
CA TYR A 468 45.06 28.24 -13.70
C TYR A 468 45.74 27.80 -14.99
N CYS A 469 45.02 27.02 -15.78
CA CYS A 469 45.45 26.57 -17.10
C CYS A 469 44.25 26.52 -18.06
N THR A 470 44.46 25.98 -19.25
CA THR A 470 43.42 25.71 -20.27
C THR A 470 43.23 24.23 -20.55
N SER A 471 44.05 23.36 -19.93
CA SER A 471 43.96 21.91 -20.11
C SER A 471 42.67 21.32 -19.52
N PRO A 472 42.13 20.23 -20.12
CA PRO A 472 40.99 19.49 -19.57
C PRO A 472 41.18 19.13 -18.09
N ASP A 473 40.09 19.19 -17.31
CA ASP A 473 40.08 18.87 -15.88
C ASP A 473 41.13 19.65 -15.04
N GLU A 474 41.62 20.77 -15.55
CA GLU A 474 42.72 21.55 -14.98
C GLU A 474 43.98 20.71 -14.70
N ALA A 475 44.24 19.66 -15.48
CA ALA A 475 45.32 18.70 -15.25
C ALA A 475 46.69 19.38 -15.07
N CYS A 476 46.98 20.40 -15.87
CA CYS A 476 48.23 21.14 -15.78
C CYS A 476 48.34 21.95 -14.47
N ALA A 477 47.29 22.69 -14.12
CA ALA A 477 47.24 23.45 -12.87
C ALA A 477 47.25 22.54 -11.63
N ALA A 478 46.64 21.36 -11.70
CA ALA A 478 46.70 20.36 -10.65
C ALA A 478 48.12 19.82 -10.43
N ARG A 479 48.83 19.48 -11.52
CA ARG A 479 50.23 19.02 -11.47
C ARG A 479 51.14 20.09 -10.87
N VAL A 480 51.05 21.33 -11.36
CA VAL A 480 51.86 22.43 -10.82
C VAL A 480 51.51 22.73 -9.37
N SER A 481 50.22 22.75 -9.02
CA SER A 481 49.81 22.96 -7.62
C SER A 481 50.35 21.88 -6.68
N HIS A 482 50.44 20.63 -7.13
CA HIS A 482 51.05 19.54 -6.38
C HIS A 482 52.56 19.76 -6.19
N ALA A 483 53.27 20.12 -7.26
CA ALA A 483 54.70 20.45 -7.20
C ALA A 483 54.99 21.62 -6.24
N LEU A 484 54.19 22.70 -6.29
CA LEU A 484 54.33 23.83 -5.36
C LEU A 484 54.08 23.41 -3.91
N ARG A 485 53.08 22.58 -3.64
CA ARG A 485 52.82 22.07 -2.29
C ARG A 485 53.96 21.20 -1.76
N ALA A 486 54.54 20.36 -2.61
CA ALA A 486 55.72 19.56 -2.27
C ALA A 486 56.94 20.43 -1.94
N ARG A 487 57.03 21.62 -2.55
CA ARG A 487 58.06 22.64 -2.28
C ARG A 487 57.80 23.52 -1.05
N GLY A 488 56.74 23.25 -0.29
CA GLY A 488 56.45 23.94 0.98
C GLY A 488 55.43 25.08 0.91
N PHE A 489 54.86 25.38 -0.27
CA PHE A 489 53.76 26.34 -0.39
C PHE A 489 52.46 25.77 0.18
N ARG A 490 51.99 26.31 1.30
CA ARG A 490 50.88 25.70 2.07
C ARG A 490 49.50 26.04 1.51
N SER A 491 49.35 27.16 0.80
CA SER A 491 48.07 27.71 0.35
C SER A 491 47.97 27.80 -1.17
N VAL A 492 47.99 26.66 -1.87
CA VAL A 492 47.92 26.60 -3.34
C VAL A 492 46.58 26.07 -3.82
N ARG A 493 45.77 26.86 -4.50
CA ARG A 493 44.46 26.47 -5.03
C ARG A 493 44.50 26.35 -6.55
N ILE A 494 43.57 25.57 -7.10
CA ILE A 494 43.38 25.41 -8.54
C ILE A 494 42.13 26.19 -8.95
N LEU A 495 42.25 27.08 -9.94
CA LEU A 495 41.09 27.77 -10.47
C LEU A 495 40.21 26.81 -11.26
N LYS A 496 39.00 26.55 -10.76
CA LYS A 496 38.05 25.65 -11.41
C LYS A 496 37.58 26.22 -12.75
N GLY A 497 37.66 25.42 -13.81
CA GLY A 497 37.41 25.81 -15.19
C GLY A 497 38.56 26.59 -15.84
N GLY A 498 39.63 26.89 -15.11
CA GLY A 498 40.80 27.59 -15.66
C GLY A 498 40.46 28.96 -16.24
N LEU A 499 41.17 29.35 -17.32
CA LEU A 499 40.93 30.62 -18.03
C LEU A 499 39.51 30.69 -18.60
N GLY A 500 38.99 29.58 -19.13
CA GLY A 500 37.63 29.52 -19.67
C GLY A 500 36.55 29.70 -18.60
N GLY A 501 36.75 29.15 -17.40
CA GLY A 501 35.87 29.35 -16.26
C GLY A 501 35.83 30.81 -15.80
N TRP A 502 37.00 31.48 -15.85
CA TRP A 502 37.12 32.90 -15.53
C TRP A 502 36.39 33.80 -16.54
N THR A 503 36.58 33.56 -17.83
CA THR A 503 35.91 34.33 -18.90
C THR A 503 34.41 34.08 -18.95
N ASN A 504 33.96 32.84 -18.72
CA ASN A 504 32.54 32.52 -18.63
C ASN A 504 31.85 33.21 -17.44
N ALA A 505 32.59 33.44 -16.35
CA ALA A 505 32.12 34.24 -15.23
C ALA A 505 32.11 35.76 -15.52
N ARG A 506 32.47 36.18 -16.75
CA ARG A 506 32.54 37.57 -17.22
C ARG A 506 33.49 38.45 -16.41
N LEU A 507 34.55 37.84 -15.88
CA LEU A 507 35.57 38.55 -15.11
C LEU A 507 36.62 39.20 -16.01
N PRO A 508 37.30 40.28 -15.56
CA PRO A 508 38.27 41.01 -16.37
C PRO A 508 39.45 40.13 -16.82
N VAL A 509 40.02 40.43 -18.00
CA VAL A 509 41.20 39.76 -18.58
C VAL A 509 42.17 40.80 -19.14
N GLU A 510 43.45 40.46 -19.20
CA GLU A 510 44.52 41.27 -19.80
C GLU A 510 45.01 40.67 -21.12
N ALA A 511 45.45 41.53 -22.04
CA ALA A 511 46.16 41.12 -23.26
C ALA A 511 47.65 40.87 -22.97
N LYS A 512 48.27 39.91 -23.67
CA LYS A 512 49.72 39.64 -23.53
C LYS A 512 50.61 40.68 -24.23
N ALA A 513 50.12 41.35 -25.27
CA ALA A 513 50.83 42.36 -26.07
C ALA A 513 49.92 43.57 -26.36
N SER A 514 50.48 44.71 -26.81
CA SER A 514 49.75 45.92 -27.21
C SER A 514 49.00 45.70 -28.52
N LEU A 515 47.90 44.95 -28.45
CA LEU A 515 47.02 44.75 -29.59
C LEU A 515 46.22 46.04 -29.87
N PRO A 516 46.00 46.39 -31.14
CA PRO A 516 45.02 47.41 -31.51
C PRO A 516 43.66 47.10 -30.87
N SER A 517 42.94 48.15 -30.48
CA SER A 517 41.67 48.06 -29.74
C SER A 517 40.62 47.17 -30.44
N ILE A 518 40.54 47.22 -31.76
CA ILE A 518 39.67 46.36 -32.58
C ILE A 518 40.07 44.89 -32.46
N GLY A 519 41.37 44.56 -32.63
CA GLY A 519 41.87 43.19 -32.54
C GLY A 519 41.63 42.57 -31.17
N LEU A 520 41.85 43.34 -30.10
CA LEU A 520 41.60 42.88 -28.73
C LEU A 520 40.11 42.53 -28.51
N GLU A 521 39.20 43.38 -28.96
CA GLU A 521 37.77 43.11 -28.84
C GLU A 521 37.31 41.95 -29.72
N LEU A 522 37.90 41.75 -30.89
CA LEU A 522 37.65 40.56 -31.70
C LEU A 522 38.14 39.29 -30.99
N TYR A 523 39.36 39.28 -30.45
CA TYR A 523 39.92 38.13 -29.75
C TYR A 523 39.17 37.71 -28.49
N LYS A 524 38.61 38.66 -27.74
CA LYS A 524 37.75 38.35 -26.57
C LYS A 524 36.47 37.59 -26.96
N ASN A 525 36.04 37.72 -28.21
CA ASN A 525 34.72 37.30 -28.68
C ASN A 525 34.76 36.21 -29.75
N LEU A 526 35.96 35.83 -30.19
CA LEU A 526 36.23 34.67 -31.01
C LEU A 526 36.64 33.51 -30.08
N THR A 527 35.84 32.44 -30.05
CA THR A 527 36.15 31.21 -29.32
C THR A 527 37.30 30.48 -30.01
N ALA A 528 38.39 30.22 -29.28
CA ALA A 528 39.67 29.76 -29.81
C ALA A 528 39.67 28.41 -30.56
N GLY A 529 38.55 27.66 -30.58
CA GLY A 529 38.44 26.32 -31.16
C GLY A 529 37.83 26.24 -32.57
N ASP A 530 37.02 27.22 -32.99
CA ASP A 530 36.16 27.08 -34.19
C ASP A 530 36.39 28.14 -35.28
N SER A 531 37.47 28.93 -35.18
CA SER A 531 37.76 29.98 -36.18
C SER A 531 38.68 29.44 -37.27
N GLU A 532 38.22 29.48 -38.53
CA GLU A 532 39.00 29.09 -39.70
C GLU A 532 40.28 29.94 -39.80
N ARG A 533 41.43 29.30 -40.05
CA ARG A 533 42.73 29.96 -40.19
C ARG A 533 43.29 29.76 -41.59
N ARG A 534 43.87 30.81 -42.16
CA ARG A 534 44.57 30.77 -43.45
C ARG A 534 46.00 31.27 -43.31
N ARG A 535 46.94 30.58 -43.94
CA ARG A 535 48.38 30.86 -43.85
C ARG A 535 48.92 31.22 -45.22
N PHE A 536 49.77 32.24 -45.25
CA PHE A 536 50.42 32.74 -46.45
C PHE A 536 51.90 32.92 -46.18
N LYS A 537 52.74 32.58 -47.16
CA LYS A 537 54.18 32.84 -47.14
C LYS A 537 54.48 34.25 -47.59
N ALA A 538 55.63 34.78 -47.16
CA ALA A 538 56.10 36.08 -47.61
C ALA A 538 56.11 36.17 -49.15
N GLY A 539 55.48 37.22 -49.69
CA GLY A 539 55.32 37.45 -51.13
C GLY A 539 54.03 36.90 -51.73
N GLU A 540 53.26 36.07 -51.02
CA GLU A 540 52.00 35.53 -51.54
C GLU A 540 50.87 36.57 -51.50
N VAL A 541 50.02 36.53 -52.53
CA VAL A 541 48.83 37.38 -52.63
C VAL A 541 47.68 36.73 -51.86
N ILE A 542 47.08 37.50 -50.95
CA ILE A 542 45.95 37.08 -50.11
C ILE A 542 44.63 37.24 -50.88
N PHE A 543 44.47 38.37 -51.57
CA PHE A 543 43.40 38.65 -52.54
C PHE A 543 43.81 39.80 -53.47
N HIS A 544 43.26 39.86 -54.68
CA HIS A 544 43.49 40.93 -55.66
C HIS A 544 42.41 42.02 -55.58
N GLU A 545 42.71 43.20 -56.14
CA GLU A 545 41.69 44.22 -56.38
C GLU A 545 40.63 43.67 -57.35
N GLY A 546 39.35 43.91 -57.04
CA GLY A 546 38.23 43.42 -57.83
C GLY A 546 37.76 42.01 -57.49
N ASP A 547 38.47 41.27 -56.62
CA ASP A 547 38.03 39.95 -56.17
C ASP A 547 36.70 40.03 -55.41
N ASP A 548 35.88 39.00 -55.52
CA ASP A 548 34.69 38.80 -54.67
C ASP A 548 35.15 38.58 -53.22
N PRO A 549 34.64 39.34 -52.23
CA PRO A 549 35.03 39.17 -50.84
C PRO A 549 34.65 37.83 -50.23
N ARG A 550 33.76 37.05 -50.85
CA ARG A 550 33.24 35.76 -50.36
C ARG A 550 32.69 35.85 -48.94
N ASP A 551 32.09 36.98 -48.62
CA ASP A 551 31.56 37.32 -47.29
C ASP A 551 32.60 37.14 -46.17
N GLU A 552 33.88 37.42 -46.44
CA GLU A 552 34.99 37.23 -45.51
C GLU A 552 35.84 38.48 -45.28
N ALA A 553 36.08 38.80 -44.00
CA ALA A 553 37.14 39.68 -43.54
C ALA A 553 38.20 38.85 -42.80
N PHE A 554 39.38 39.42 -42.58
CA PHE A 554 40.47 38.72 -41.93
C PHE A 554 41.05 39.53 -40.78
N LEU A 555 41.24 38.88 -39.64
CA LEU A 555 42.05 39.42 -38.54
C LEU A 555 43.46 38.86 -38.65
N VAL A 556 44.46 39.72 -38.67
CA VAL A 556 45.86 39.28 -38.70
C VAL A 556 46.22 38.65 -37.35
N HIS A 557 46.52 37.36 -37.34
CA HIS A 557 46.94 36.64 -36.14
C HIS A 557 48.44 36.72 -35.91
N SER A 558 49.23 36.67 -36.97
CA SER A 558 50.67 36.88 -36.92
C SER A 558 51.19 37.31 -38.29
N GLY A 559 52.35 37.97 -38.31
CA GLY A 559 52.99 38.48 -39.53
C GLY A 559 52.55 39.89 -39.96
N THR A 560 53.08 40.35 -41.09
CA THR A 560 52.78 41.66 -41.69
C THR A 560 52.39 41.55 -43.16
N LEU A 561 51.46 42.39 -43.61
CA LEU A 561 50.98 42.45 -44.99
C LEU A 561 50.82 43.89 -45.48
N GLU A 562 50.77 44.08 -46.79
CA GLU A 562 50.53 45.38 -47.43
C GLU A 562 49.25 45.34 -48.27
N ILE A 563 48.49 46.42 -48.22
CA ILE A 563 47.40 46.68 -49.16
C ILE A 563 47.95 47.53 -50.31
N ARG A 564 47.79 47.04 -51.54
CA ARG A 564 48.30 47.64 -52.77
C ARG A 564 47.17 47.91 -53.75
N ARG A 565 47.27 49.01 -54.48
CA ARG A 565 46.30 49.37 -55.52
C ARG A 565 47.01 49.94 -56.73
N THR A 566 46.51 49.62 -57.92
CA THR A 566 47.08 50.12 -59.17
C THR A 566 46.42 51.44 -59.56
N PHE A 567 47.23 52.49 -59.71
CA PHE A 567 46.81 53.79 -60.24
C PHE A 567 47.60 54.09 -61.52
N ASP A 568 46.92 54.41 -62.61
CA ASP A 568 47.54 54.76 -63.92
C ASP A 568 48.62 53.76 -64.37
N GLY A 569 48.39 52.46 -64.11
CA GLY A 569 49.30 51.36 -64.47
C GLY A 569 50.47 51.13 -63.51
N GLN A 570 50.59 51.88 -62.40
CA GLN A 570 51.61 51.66 -61.37
C GLN A 570 51.00 51.18 -60.05
N GLU A 571 51.54 50.11 -59.47
CA GLU A 571 51.17 49.66 -58.12
C GLU A 571 51.69 50.62 -57.05
N ARG A 572 50.81 51.04 -56.15
CA ARG A 572 51.17 51.82 -54.95
C ARG A 572 50.71 51.09 -53.70
N VAL A 573 51.58 51.10 -52.68
CA VAL A 573 51.23 50.61 -51.33
C VAL A 573 50.39 51.69 -50.65
N LEU A 574 49.17 51.30 -50.23
CA LEU A 574 48.23 52.19 -49.55
C LEU A 574 48.40 52.15 -48.03
N SER A 575 48.64 50.97 -47.48
CA SER A 575 48.80 50.78 -46.03
C SER A 575 49.47 49.44 -45.72
N ARG A 576 50.08 49.35 -44.55
CA ARG A 576 50.72 48.13 -44.04
C ARG A 576 50.02 47.72 -42.75
N TYR A 577 49.72 46.44 -42.61
CA TYR A 577 48.98 45.86 -41.50
C TYR A 577 49.78 44.77 -40.78
N GLY A 578 49.62 44.69 -39.46
CA GLY A 578 50.26 43.71 -38.59
C GLY A 578 49.28 43.04 -37.62
N GLU A 579 49.83 42.32 -36.64
CA GLU A 579 49.06 41.54 -35.67
C GLU A 579 47.94 42.34 -34.97
N GLY A 580 46.73 41.76 -34.95
CA GLY A 580 45.55 42.35 -34.34
C GLY A 580 44.80 43.35 -35.23
N GLU A 581 45.25 43.59 -36.46
CA GLU A 581 44.54 44.47 -37.39
C GLU A 581 43.53 43.70 -38.25
N LEU A 582 42.37 44.33 -38.47
CA LEU A 582 41.29 43.80 -39.30
C LEU A 582 41.49 44.27 -40.75
N ILE A 583 41.40 43.37 -41.72
CA ILE A 583 41.53 43.71 -43.15
C ILE A 583 40.40 43.09 -43.96
N GLY A 584 40.11 43.69 -45.12
CA GLY A 584 39.07 43.21 -46.03
C GLY A 584 37.64 43.54 -45.60
N GLU A 585 37.46 44.23 -44.48
CA GLU A 585 36.16 44.62 -43.94
C GLU A 585 35.43 45.64 -44.83
N MET A 586 36.17 46.47 -45.57
CA MET A 586 35.59 47.48 -46.46
C MET A 586 34.69 46.88 -47.53
N ALA A 587 35.09 45.75 -48.12
CA ALA A 587 34.31 45.08 -49.15
C ALA A 587 32.97 44.57 -48.60
N LEU A 588 32.98 44.09 -47.35
CA LEU A 588 31.76 43.65 -46.66
C LEU A 588 30.85 44.83 -46.33
N PHE A 589 31.38 45.90 -45.73
CA PHE A 589 30.57 47.06 -45.36
C PHE A 589 29.95 47.78 -46.57
N ARG A 590 30.65 47.80 -47.70
CA ARG A 590 30.16 48.42 -48.93
C ARG A 590 29.31 47.48 -49.78
N LYS A 591 29.36 46.17 -49.51
CA LYS A 591 28.79 45.12 -50.38
C LYS A 591 29.28 45.24 -51.82
N GLU A 592 30.58 45.44 -51.95
CA GLU A 592 31.29 45.62 -53.23
C GLU A 592 32.52 44.70 -53.30
N ALA A 593 33.09 44.56 -54.49
CA ALA A 593 34.35 43.84 -54.70
C ALA A 593 35.51 44.46 -53.89
N ARG A 594 36.60 43.68 -53.70
CA ARG A 594 37.80 44.14 -52.97
C ARG A 594 38.34 45.43 -53.58
N SER A 595 38.41 46.49 -52.78
CA SER A 595 38.83 47.82 -53.24
C SER A 595 40.33 47.96 -53.54
N ALA A 596 41.14 46.97 -53.15
CA ALA A 596 42.59 46.91 -53.32
C ALA A 596 43.05 45.45 -53.10
N GLY A 597 44.24 45.11 -53.59
CA GLY A 597 44.88 43.82 -53.35
C GLY A 597 45.63 43.79 -52.01
N ALA A 598 45.82 42.60 -51.44
CA ALA A 598 46.57 42.37 -50.22
C ALA A 598 47.69 41.35 -50.44
N VAL A 599 48.92 41.69 -50.04
CA VAL A 599 50.10 40.84 -50.24
C VAL A 599 50.85 40.66 -48.92
N ALA A 600 51.20 39.42 -48.59
CA ALA A 600 51.98 39.11 -47.40
C ALA A 600 53.42 39.61 -47.54
N THR A 601 53.93 40.33 -46.53
CA THR A 601 55.33 40.81 -46.50
C THR A 601 56.23 39.98 -45.58
N SER A 602 55.62 39.18 -44.69
CA SER A 602 56.25 38.09 -43.94
C SER A 602 55.39 36.83 -44.08
N ASP A 603 55.77 35.74 -43.42
CA ASP A 603 54.82 34.65 -43.17
C ASP A 603 53.66 35.20 -42.31
N VAL A 604 52.43 35.01 -42.78
CA VAL A 604 51.21 35.58 -42.19
C VAL A 604 50.21 34.47 -41.87
N GLU A 605 49.63 34.51 -40.68
CA GLU A 605 48.45 33.72 -40.33
C GLU A 605 47.25 34.65 -40.12
N LEU A 606 46.14 34.35 -40.78
CA LEU A 606 44.90 35.11 -40.72
C LEU A 606 43.80 34.26 -40.06
N ILE A 607 42.96 34.91 -39.26
CA ILE A 607 41.69 34.35 -38.79
C ILE A 607 40.59 34.87 -39.70
N VAL A 608 39.82 33.95 -40.30
CA VAL A 608 38.70 34.28 -41.18
C VAL A 608 37.49 34.64 -40.34
N ILE A 609 36.89 35.80 -40.64
CA ILE A 609 35.68 36.30 -40.00
C ILE A 609 34.61 36.44 -41.09
N LYS A 610 33.58 35.59 -41.03
CA LYS A 610 32.42 35.66 -41.93
C LYS A 610 31.59 36.91 -41.68
N GLU A 611 31.00 37.48 -42.72
CA GLU A 611 30.20 38.71 -42.68
C GLU A 611 29.12 38.64 -41.60
N GLU A 612 28.31 37.59 -41.58
CA GLU A 612 27.26 37.40 -40.57
C GLU A 612 27.79 37.48 -39.13
N ARG A 613 28.98 36.91 -38.90
CA ARG A 613 29.62 36.93 -37.59
C ARG A 613 30.17 38.32 -37.27
N LEU A 614 30.77 39.00 -38.24
CA LEU A 614 31.26 40.37 -38.08
C LEU A 614 30.11 41.32 -37.80
N GLU A 615 29.01 41.23 -38.55
CA GLU A 615 27.79 42.01 -38.33
C GLU A 615 27.19 41.74 -36.96
N TRP A 616 27.11 40.47 -36.55
CA TRP A 616 26.62 40.12 -35.22
C TRP A 616 27.48 40.75 -34.12
N LEU A 617 28.82 40.71 -34.27
CA LEU A 617 29.74 41.32 -33.32
C LEU A 617 29.55 42.85 -33.27
N ILE A 618 29.43 43.52 -34.42
CA ILE A 618 29.20 44.96 -34.50
C ILE A 618 27.85 45.37 -33.90
N ARG A 619 26.80 44.56 -34.06
CA ARG A 619 25.47 44.86 -33.48
C ARG A 619 25.43 44.63 -31.97
N ASN A 620 26.11 43.60 -31.49
CA ASN A 620 25.96 43.12 -30.11
C ASN A 620 27.10 43.53 -29.17
N ARG A 621 28.20 44.12 -29.68
CA ARG A 621 29.37 44.54 -28.90
C ARG A 621 29.69 46.03 -29.13
N PRO A 622 29.04 46.94 -28.38
CA PRO A 622 29.15 48.39 -28.58
C PRO A 622 30.61 48.91 -28.61
N GLN A 623 31.48 48.32 -27.80
CA GLN A 623 32.90 48.67 -27.73
C GLN A 623 33.60 48.40 -29.07
N LEU A 624 33.36 47.24 -29.70
CA LEU A 624 33.92 46.93 -31.02
C LEU A 624 33.39 47.91 -32.08
N THR A 625 32.10 48.23 -32.04
CA THR A 625 31.46 49.19 -32.95
C THR A 625 32.14 50.55 -32.90
N LEU A 626 32.39 51.07 -31.69
CA LEU A 626 33.06 52.35 -31.49
C LEU A 626 34.49 52.35 -32.06
N GLU A 627 35.23 51.26 -31.88
CA GLU A 627 36.60 51.16 -32.39
C GLU A 627 36.65 51.08 -33.91
N VAL A 628 35.70 50.37 -34.55
CA VAL A 628 35.55 50.38 -36.01
C VAL A 628 35.19 51.77 -36.53
N LEU A 629 34.26 52.48 -35.88
CA LEU A 629 33.89 53.85 -36.25
C LEU A 629 35.08 54.81 -36.15
N LYS A 630 35.86 54.74 -35.07
CA LYS A 630 37.09 55.54 -34.91
C LYS A 630 38.09 55.26 -36.03
N ARG A 631 38.29 53.99 -36.39
CA ARG A 631 39.20 53.61 -37.48
C ARG A 631 38.76 54.17 -38.82
N LEU A 632 37.47 54.04 -39.16
CA LEU A 632 36.93 54.59 -40.40
C LEU A 632 37.02 56.13 -40.43
N SER A 633 36.77 56.79 -39.30
CA SER A 633 36.94 58.24 -39.18
C SER A 633 38.40 58.66 -39.42
N ASN A 634 39.36 57.94 -38.86
CA ASN A 634 40.79 58.21 -39.07
C ASN A 634 41.19 58.01 -40.54
N LEU A 635 40.66 56.97 -41.21
CA LEU A 635 40.91 56.69 -42.63
C LEU A 635 40.47 57.85 -43.55
N VAL A 636 39.32 58.47 -43.26
CA VAL A 636 38.85 59.67 -43.98
C VAL A 636 39.81 60.84 -43.77
N VAL A 637 40.21 61.09 -42.53
CA VAL A 637 41.13 62.19 -42.21
C VAL A 637 42.51 62.00 -42.88
N THR A 638 43.02 60.77 -42.93
CA THR A 638 44.29 60.49 -43.62
C THR A 638 44.18 60.66 -45.12
N THR A 639 43.09 60.19 -45.74
CA THR A 639 42.88 60.34 -47.19
C THR A 639 42.65 61.79 -47.61
N ASP A 640 41.97 62.60 -46.80
CA ASP A 640 41.82 64.04 -47.06
C ASP A 640 43.15 64.80 -46.96
N LYS A 641 44.00 64.45 -45.98
CA LYS A 641 45.36 65.03 -45.86
C LYS A 641 46.24 64.69 -47.06
N GLU A 642 46.18 63.45 -47.54
CA GLU A 642 46.93 63.01 -48.73
C GLU A 642 46.41 63.69 -50.01
N ARG A 643 45.10 63.87 -50.16
CA ARG A 643 44.49 64.63 -51.27
C ARG A 643 44.86 66.11 -51.26
N ALA A 644 44.90 66.73 -50.08
CA ALA A 644 45.32 68.12 -49.91
C ALA A 644 46.79 68.33 -50.28
N GLN A 645 47.68 67.37 -49.98
CA GLN A 645 49.08 67.42 -50.39
C GLN A 645 49.30 67.14 -51.89
N ALA A 646 48.37 66.43 -52.55
CA ALA A 646 48.43 66.13 -53.99
C ALA A 646 47.86 67.23 -54.90
N GLY A 647 47.39 68.36 -54.37
CA GLY A 647 46.96 69.52 -55.17
C GLY A 647 45.66 69.33 -55.97
N ILE A 648 44.81 68.39 -55.59
CA ILE A 648 43.51 68.14 -56.23
C ILE A 648 42.42 68.40 -55.19
N VAL A 649 42.07 69.67 -55.02
CA VAL A 649 40.83 70.09 -54.35
C VAL A 649 40.01 70.88 -55.37
N ARG A 650 38.77 70.46 -55.57
CA ARG A 650 37.71 71.30 -56.13
C ARG A 650 36.58 71.37 -55.13
#